data_AF-A0A5D6YD31-F1
#
_entry.id   AF-A0A5D6YD31-F1
#
_cell.length_a   1.000
_cell.length_b   1.000
_cell.length_c   1.000
_cell.angle_alpha   90.00
_cell.angle_beta   90.00
_cell.angle_gamma   90.00
#
_symmetry.space_group_name_H-M   'P 1'
#
loop_
_entity.id
_entity.type
_entity.pdbx_description
1 polymer ?
#
loop_
_entity_poly.entity_id
_entity_poly.type
_entity_poly.pdbx_seq_one_letter_code
_entity_poly.pdbx_strand_id
1 'polypeptide(L)'
;MSDTVDVVIVGAGLMGSSAAYYAAKAGKRVLLLEQFRLLHGSGSSHGNSRIFRVAYPNAAYTALCLESLDLWREIEREGDAKLLELTGELDFASERNVDLAALEAALAQHSVAFETLTGAEANARFPGFSLDATNYAVFNKLAGVLNPHRAMATLQALAQKHGAVVRENSKVTGVFAADDADDLALVELADGSVVSARQCIVTSGAWTTSVLQNSPSRLQIQPIATYGTYWTPREAALYVPARFPVFINYESEWIYGLPMTDPSEGVKICRHDGPAVDPDARADVEQSDAHVAFLRAYCMYSMTADEHFILDLVAVPPRCASVSVSTSAPTTTKRVVVGAGFSGHGAKMTPVIGKILAELALEGKSSRDISLFRASRPEAILILLIPIPPFHTKTQKSITSKPQHHRVDPTTTTALSEVLGGLVRSAVVRVAGMQEVTVVNAATLVCLRVRPCGAAAGGELGWEVLLGQGEVKNWLRSSPKLTRLMRYPGEWKFPGGAVDAGDASLESAALRELQEEFLGLPAAASSARMHFLGEKITKAIRGRRHRMFNFVAFEDENLSWMGDDALRAVNATLAAKREAFEHTHLASGAFWRMASDAEKERVSPEIHRVQWFPIDAAMEMMRGALLAPRTPVDDWQRSEFERYGVAKRDPMYITYRVLLDVAEVTPPSALKELVQHNRAPSLEEVRARQSAL
;
A
#
# COMPACT_ATOMS: atom_id res chain seq x y z
N MET A 1 -21.02 -47.80 3.72
CA MET A 1 -19.90 -47.31 2.88
C MET A 1 -20.00 -45.80 2.96
N SER A 2 -19.07 -45.12 3.61
CA SER A 2 -19.16 -43.65 3.70
C SER A 2 -19.02 -43.05 2.30
N ASP A 3 -19.88 -42.10 1.96
CA ASP A 3 -19.91 -41.37 0.67
C ASP A 3 -18.71 -40.41 0.54
N THR A 4 -17.49 -40.95 0.54
CA THR A 4 -16.26 -40.16 0.35
C THR A 4 -16.22 -39.61 -1.06
N VAL A 5 -16.13 -38.29 -1.20
CA VAL A 5 -15.94 -37.60 -2.49
C VAL A 5 -14.46 -37.48 -2.86
N ASP A 6 -14.16 -37.23 -4.12
CA ASP A 6 -12.76 -37.06 -4.54
C ASP A 6 -12.25 -35.67 -4.16
N VAL A 7 -13.06 -34.62 -4.37
CA VAL A 7 -12.72 -33.24 -3.98
C VAL A 7 -13.93 -32.58 -3.33
N VAL A 8 -13.74 -32.02 -2.14
CA VAL A 8 -14.68 -31.07 -1.52
C VAL A 8 -14.13 -29.66 -1.65
N ILE A 9 -14.98 -28.69 -1.97
CA ILE A 9 -14.60 -27.29 -2.18
C ILE A 9 -15.43 -26.43 -1.24
N VAL A 10 -14.77 -25.60 -0.45
CA VAL A 10 -15.39 -24.72 0.54
C VAL A 10 -15.43 -23.28 -0.01
N GLY A 11 -16.64 -22.76 -0.20
CA GLY A 11 -16.94 -21.46 -0.77
C GLY A 11 -17.26 -21.52 -2.27
N ALA A 12 -18.50 -21.17 -2.66
CA ALA A 12 -18.97 -21.20 -4.04
C ALA A 12 -18.91 -19.82 -4.74
N GLY A 13 -17.97 -18.98 -4.34
CA GLY A 13 -17.63 -17.76 -5.07
C GLY A 13 -17.01 -18.06 -6.45
N LEU A 14 -16.48 -17.03 -7.11
CA LEU A 14 -15.82 -17.16 -8.42
C LEU A 14 -14.76 -18.27 -8.44
N MET A 15 -13.84 -18.26 -7.45
CA MET A 15 -12.70 -19.18 -7.43
C MET A 15 -13.11 -20.63 -7.18
N GLY A 16 -13.96 -20.87 -6.18
CA GLY A 16 -14.45 -22.21 -5.86
C GLY A 16 -15.34 -22.78 -6.97
N SER A 17 -16.19 -21.96 -7.59
CA SER A 17 -16.99 -22.37 -8.76
C SER A 17 -16.10 -22.75 -9.94
N SER A 18 -15.02 -22.00 -10.20
CA SER A 18 -14.07 -22.35 -11.25
C SER A 18 -13.27 -23.62 -10.92
N ALA A 19 -12.83 -23.80 -9.69
CA ALA A 19 -12.15 -25.02 -9.25
C ALA A 19 -13.07 -26.24 -9.36
N ALA A 20 -14.36 -26.10 -9.00
CA ALA A 20 -15.36 -27.14 -9.15
C ALA A 20 -15.54 -27.55 -10.61
N TYR A 21 -15.64 -26.57 -11.51
CA TYR A 21 -15.72 -26.81 -12.94
C TYR A 21 -14.53 -27.61 -13.47
N TYR A 22 -13.29 -27.21 -13.18
CA TYR A 22 -12.11 -27.93 -13.68
C TYR A 22 -11.95 -29.31 -13.04
N ALA A 23 -12.19 -29.45 -11.74
CA ALA A 23 -12.12 -30.75 -11.06
C ALA A 23 -13.19 -31.72 -11.58
N ALA A 24 -14.42 -31.26 -11.79
CA ALA A 24 -15.50 -32.08 -12.35
C ALA A 24 -15.25 -32.44 -13.82
N LYS A 25 -14.76 -31.48 -14.62
CA LYS A 25 -14.36 -31.71 -16.02
C LYS A 25 -13.22 -32.75 -16.15
N ALA A 26 -12.39 -32.88 -15.11
CA ALA A 26 -11.40 -33.95 -14.99
C ALA A 26 -11.99 -35.30 -14.50
N GLY A 27 -13.31 -35.44 -14.45
CA GLY A 27 -14.03 -36.68 -14.12
C GLY A 27 -14.07 -37.01 -12.62
N LYS A 28 -13.84 -36.03 -11.74
CA LYS A 28 -13.81 -36.25 -10.28
C LYS A 28 -15.20 -36.07 -9.67
N ARG A 29 -15.49 -36.83 -8.61
CA ARG A 29 -16.71 -36.60 -7.80
C ARG A 29 -16.47 -35.39 -6.91
N VAL A 30 -17.10 -34.28 -7.26
CA VAL A 30 -16.91 -32.97 -6.61
C VAL A 30 -18.13 -32.58 -5.79
N LEU A 31 -17.88 -32.11 -4.56
CA LEU A 31 -18.88 -31.44 -3.74
C LEU A 31 -18.47 -29.98 -3.50
N LEU A 32 -19.27 -29.02 -3.95
CA LEU A 32 -19.10 -27.60 -3.72
C LEU A 32 -20.05 -27.12 -2.60
N LEU A 33 -19.50 -26.61 -1.51
CA LEU A 33 -20.24 -26.13 -0.35
C LEU A 33 -20.25 -24.59 -0.30
N GLU A 34 -21.43 -24.00 -0.15
CA GLU A 34 -21.63 -22.56 0.08
C GLU A 34 -22.35 -22.34 1.39
N GLN A 35 -21.85 -21.43 2.24
CA GLN A 35 -22.45 -21.15 3.53
C GLN A 35 -23.77 -20.36 3.41
N PHE A 36 -23.97 -19.65 2.30
CA PHE A 36 -25.20 -18.90 1.99
C PHE A 36 -26.01 -19.58 0.88
N ARG A 37 -27.05 -18.89 0.38
CA ARG A 37 -27.63 -19.20 -0.94
C ARG A 37 -26.66 -18.78 -2.04
N LEU A 38 -26.67 -19.44 -3.19
CA LEU A 38 -25.84 -19.06 -4.34
C LEU A 38 -26.16 -17.62 -4.77
N LEU A 39 -25.15 -16.96 -5.33
CA LEU A 39 -25.26 -15.62 -5.93
C LEU A 39 -25.66 -14.53 -4.90
N HIS A 40 -25.46 -14.81 -3.61
CA HIS A 40 -25.69 -13.88 -2.51
C HIS A 40 -24.79 -12.63 -2.55
N GLY A 41 -25.26 -11.55 -1.93
CA GLY A 41 -24.50 -10.30 -1.75
C GLY A 41 -23.51 -10.30 -0.58
N SER A 42 -23.42 -11.39 0.17
CA SER A 42 -22.63 -11.45 1.41
C SER A 42 -21.11 -11.52 1.26
N GLY A 43 -20.57 -11.84 0.08
CA GLY A 43 -19.13 -12.08 -0.13
C GLY A 43 -18.43 -11.02 -0.96
N SER A 44 -17.46 -11.43 -1.78
CA SER A 44 -16.67 -10.54 -2.66
C SER A 44 -17.01 -10.67 -4.15
N SER A 45 -17.81 -11.66 -4.51
CA SER A 45 -18.06 -12.06 -5.92
C SER A 45 -19.37 -11.51 -6.49
N HIS A 46 -20.13 -10.71 -5.73
CA HIS A 46 -21.45 -10.20 -6.12
C HIS A 46 -21.40 -8.88 -6.91
N GLY A 47 -22.56 -8.40 -7.35
CA GLY A 47 -22.70 -7.20 -8.17
C GLY A 47 -22.56 -7.51 -9.66
N ASN A 48 -22.86 -6.52 -10.51
CA ASN A 48 -23.06 -6.78 -11.94
C ASN A 48 -21.81 -6.58 -12.82
N SER A 49 -20.73 -6.05 -12.24
CA SER A 49 -19.53 -5.71 -13.00
C SER A 49 -18.22 -5.79 -12.19
N ARG A 50 -17.15 -6.26 -12.86
CA ARG A 50 -15.75 -6.29 -12.43
C ARG A 50 -14.85 -5.91 -13.60
N ILE A 51 -13.72 -5.25 -13.32
CA ILE A 51 -12.70 -4.99 -14.35
C ILE A 51 -12.03 -6.31 -14.72
N PHE A 52 -12.07 -6.65 -15.99
CA PHE A 52 -11.12 -7.54 -16.64
C PHE A 52 -10.03 -6.69 -17.28
N ARG A 53 -8.76 -6.98 -16.99
CA ARG A 53 -7.62 -6.27 -17.58
C ARG A 53 -6.43 -7.20 -17.73
N VAL A 54 -5.58 -6.91 -18.70
CA VAL A 54 -4.27 -7.56 -18.86
C VAL A 54 -3.12 -6.66 -18.42
N ALA A 55 -3.32 -5.35 -18.35
CA ALA A 55 -2.26 -4.39 -18.07
C ALA A 55 -1.91 -4.32 -16.59
N TYR A 56 -0.82 -4.96 -16.14
CA TYR A 56 -0.31 -4.90 -14.75
C TYR A 56 1.12 -4.35 -14.71
N PRO A 57 1.51 -3.59 -13.66
CA PRO A 57 2.91 -3.25 -13.41
C PRO A 57 3.82 -4.49 -13.25
N ASN A 58 3.27 -5.58 -12.69
CA ASN A 58 3.97 -6.84 -12.54
C ASN A 58 3.61 -7.80 -13.70
N ALA A 59 4.61 -8.14 -14.52
CA ALA A 59 4.46 -8.96 -15.72
C ALA A 59 3.93 -10.38 -15.47
N ALA A 60 4.06 -10.93 -14.25
CA ALA A 60 3.49 -12.23 -13.91
C ALA A 60 1.95 -12.19 -13.93
N TYR A 61 1.35 -11.09 -13.47
CA TYR A 61 -0.11 -10.91 -13.52
C TYR A 61 -0.61 -10.65 -14.94
N THR A 62 0.15 -9.94 -15.78
CA THR A 62 -0.16 -9.80 -17.21
C THR A 62 -0.25 -11.16 -17.87
N ALA A 63 0.72 -12.05 -17.62
CA ALA A 63 0.73 -13.42 -18.15
C ALA A 63 -0.48 -14.26 -17.68
N LEU A 64 -0.87 -14.13 -16.41
CA LEU A 64 -2.05 -14.80 -15.86
C LEU A 64 -3.34 -14.29 -16.52
N CYS A 65 -3.47 -12.97 -16.70
CA CYS A 65 -4.68 -12.38 -17.26
C CYS A 65 -4.83 -12.70 -18.75
N LEU A 66 -3.74 -12.78 -19.50
CA LEU A 66 -3.77 -13.22 -20.90
C LEU A 66 -4.26 -14.66 -21.04
N GLU A 67 -3.73 -15.60 -20.26
CA GLU A 67 -4.26 -16.97 -20.28
C GLU A 67 -5.72 -17.01 -19.78
N SER A 68 -6.04 -16.23 -18.76
CA SER A 68 -7.41 -16.12 -18.26
C SER A 68 -8.38 -15.61 -19.33
N LEU A 69 -7.94 -14.72 -20.24
CA LEU A 69 -8.75 -14.26 -21.38
C LEU A 69 -9.18 -15.44 -22.25
N ASP A 70 -8.23 -16.28 -22.64
CA ASP A 70 -8.48 -17.44 -23.50
C ASP A 70 -9.43 -18.42 -22.80
N LEU A 71 -9.18 -18.71 -21.53
CA LEU A 71 -10.02 -19.59 -20.72
C LEU A 71 -11.43 -19.01 -20.50
N TRP A 72 -11.57 -17.70 -20.35
CA TRP A 72 -12.90 -17.06 -20.32
C TRP A 72 -13.63 -17.29 -21.64
N ARG A 73 -12.97 -17.12 -22.80
CA ARG A 73 -13.59 -17.38 -24.11
C ARG A 73 -13.97 -18.85 -24.29
N GLU A 74 -13.21 -19.78 -23.70
CA GLU A 74 -13.59 -21.19 -23.65
C GLU A 74 -14.86 -21.42 -22.81
N ILE A 75 -14.93 -20.84 -21.62
CA ILE A 75 -16.07 -20.96 -20.72
C ILE A 75 -17.33 -20.32 -21.34
N GLU A 76 -17.22 -19.16 -21.99
CA GLU A 76 -18.32 -18.52 -22.71
C GLU A 76 -18.90 -19.43 -23.81
N ARG A 77 -18.02 -20.11 -24.57
CA ARG A 77 -18.43 -21.05 -25.62
C ARG A 77 -19.06 -22.33 -25.05
N GLU A 78 -18.50 -22.90 -24.00
CA GLU A 78 -19.02 -24.14 -23.41
C GLU A 78 -20.34 -23.91 -22.67
N GLY A 79 -20.48 -22.76 -22.03
CA GLY A 79 -21.66 -22.36 -21.26
C GLY A 79 -22.72 -21.58 -22.05
N ASP A 80 -22.48 -21.29 -23.33
CA ASP A 80 -23.33 -20.43 -24.18
C ASP A 80 -23.76 -19.12 -23.48
N ALA A 81 -22.77 -18.43 -22.90
CA ALA A 81 -23.01 -17.24 -22.09
C ALA A 81 -21.99 -16.16 -22.42
N LYS A 82 -22.45 -14.93 -22.69
CA LYS A 82 -21.58 -13.75 -22.76
C LYS A 82 -21.25 -13.29 -21.33
N LEU A 83 -19.98 -13.39 -20.96
CA LEU A 83 -19.44 -13.08 -19.64
C LEU A 83 -18.54 -11.85 -19.67
N LEU A 84 -17.80 -11.64 -20.77
CA LEU A 84 -16.78 -10.63 -20.92
C LEU A 84 -17.03 -9.72 -22.13
N GLU A 85 -17.13 -8.43 -21.88
CA GLU A 85 -17.20 -7.38 -22.89
C GLU A 85 -15.93 -6.53 -22.87
N LEU A 86 -15.17 -6.52 -23.97
CA LEU A 86 -13.92 -5.76 -24.07
C LEU A 86 -14.22 -4.31 -24.48
N THR A 87 -14.21 -3.41 -23.51
CA THR A 87 -14.43 -1.97 -23.69
C THR A 87 -13.13 -1.20 -23.91
N GLY A 88 -11.99 -1.88 -23.77
CA GLY A 88 -10.68 -1.27 -23.56
C GLY A 88 -10.53 -0.72 -22.15
N GLU A 89 -9.29 -0.38 -21.80
CA GLU A 89 -8.88 0.17 -20.51
C GLU A 89 -8.04 1.42 -20.71
N LEU A 90 -8.30 2.42 -19.88
CA LEU A 90 -7.51 3.63 -19.77
C LEU A 90 -6.86 3.70 -18.37
N ASP A 91 -5.56 3.48 -18.31
CA ASP A 91 -4.74 3.69 -17.11
C ASP A 91 -4.13 5.08 -17.18
N PHE A 92 -4.30 5.93 -16.16
CA PHE A 92 -3.82 7.31 -16.26
C PHE A 92 -3.29 7.88 -14.94
N ALA A 93 -2.43 8.89 -15.07
CA ALA A 93 -1.94 9.74 -13.99
C ALA A 93 -1.56 11.14 -14.51
N SER A 94 -1.18 12.08 -13.63
CA SER A 94 -0.74 13.43 -14.03
C SER A 94 0.56 13.40 -14.82
N GLU A 95 1.43 12.43 -14.53
CA GLU A 95 2.67 12.17 -15.25
C GLU A 95 2.92 10.66 -15.39
N ARG A 96 3.87 10.27 -16.25
CA ARG A 96 4.30 8.88 -16.39
C ARG A 96 5.07 8.43 -15.15
N ASN A 97 4.35 7.86 -14.19
CA ASN A 97 4.91 7.37 -12.93
C ASN A 97 5.54 5.97 -13.06
N VAL A 98 6.11 5.45 -11.97
CA VAL A 98 6.79 4.14 -11.94
C VAL A 98 5.86 2.98 -12.31
N ASP A 99 4.60 3.04 -11.89
CA ASP A 99 3.64 1.96 -12.12
C ASP A 99 3.18 1.91 -13.57
N LEU A 100 2.88 3.07 -14.17
CA LEU A 100 2.55 3.16 -15.59
C LEU A 100 3.74 2.74 -16.46
N ALA A 101 4.97 3.13 -16.08
CA ALA A 101 6.17 2.70 -16.78
C ALA A 101 6.39 1.18 -16.72
N ALA A 102 6.17 0.57 -15.55
CA ALA A 102 6.26 -0.87 -15.36
C ALA A 102 5.14 -1.62 -16.10
N LEU A 103 3.93 -1.04 -16.12
CA LEU A 103 2.78 -1.55 -16.85
C LEU A 103 3.03 -1.57 -18.36
N GLU A 104 3.55 -0.49 -18.94
CA GLU A 104 3.96 -0.43 -20.34
C GLU A 104 5.02 -1.49 -20.66
N ALA A 105 6.03 -1.65 -19.79
CA ALA A 105 7.07 -2.65 -19.97
C ALA A 105 6.51 -4.08 -19.95
N ALA A 106 5.58 -4.37 -19.03
CA ALA A 106 4.91 -5.66 -18.95
C ALA A 106 4.02 -5.93 -20.19
N LEU A 107 3.27 -4.93 -20.67
CA LEU A 107 2.49 -5.05 -21.90
C LEU A 107 3.39 -5.32 -23.11
N ALA A 108 4.49 -4.57 -23.24
CA ALA A 108 5.48 -4.77 -24.31
C ALA A 108 6.12 -6.15 -24.26
N GLN A 109 6.50 -6.63 -23.07
CA GLN A 109 7.08 -7.97 -22.87
C GLN A 109 6.17 -9.07 -23.39
N HIS A 110 4.84 -8.91 -23.23
CA HIS A 110 3.85 -9.87 -23.69
C HIS A 110 3.24 -9.54 -25.06
N SER A 111 3.86 -8.61 -25.81
CA SER A 111 3.40 -8.19 -27.14
C SER A 111 1.94 -7.70 -27.18
N VAL A 112 1.45 -7.12 -26.08
CA VAL A 112 0.13 -6.50 -26.03
C VAL A 112 0.23 -5.08 -26.57
N ALA A 113 -0.52 -4.79 -27.62
CA ALA A 113 -0.56 -3.45 -28.20
C ALA A 113 -1.22 -2.45 -27.24
N PHE A 114 -0.56 -1.32 -27.03
CA PHE A 114 -1.08 -0.18 -26.27
C PHE A 114 -0.74 1.15 -26.95
N GLU A 115 -1.50 2.18 -26.62
CA GLU A 115 -1.34 3.55 -27.09
C GLU A 115 -1.06 4.46 -25.90
N THR A 116 -0.04 5.31 -25.98
CA THR A 116 0.14 6.41 -25.03
C THR A 116 -0.65 7.61 -25.51
N LEU A 117 -1.43 8.22 -24.62
CA LEU A 117 -2.26 9.39 -24.89
C LEU A 117 -1.94 10.49 -23.87
N THR A 118 -2.00 11.74 -24.33
CA THR A 118 -2.18 12.90 -23.44
C THR A 118 -3.61 12.95 -22.90
N GLY A 119 -3.84 13.66 -21.81
CA GLY A 119 -5.20 13.86 -21.28
C GLY A 119 -6.14 14.53 -22.29
N ALA A 120 -5.63 15.43 -23.14
CA ALA A 120 -6.41 16.03 -24.21
C ALA A 120 -6.86 15.00 -25.27
N GLU A 121 -5.98 14.09 -25.68
CA GLU A 121 -6.31 13.01 -26.62
C GLU A 121 -7.28 11.99 -26.01
N ALA A 122 -7.09 11.67 -24.72
CA ALA A 122 -8.00 10.80 -23.98
C ALA A 122 -9.41 11.40 -23.88
N ASN A 123 -9.55 12.68 -23.53
CA ASN A 123 -10.85 13.37 -23.47
C ASN A 123 -11.51 13.46 -24.86
N ALA A 124 -10.73 13.70 -25.92
CA ALA A 124 -11.26 13.73 -27.28
C ALA A 124 -11.79 12.36 -27.73
N ARG A 125 -11.10 11.27 -27.36
CA ARG A 125 -11.50 9.90 -27.69
C ARG A 125 -12.66 9.40 -26.83
N PHE A 126 -12.67 9.79 -25.56
CA PHE A 126 -13.64 9.37 -24.55
C PHE A 126 -14.24 10.59 -23.86
N PRO A 127 -15.25 11.25 -24.46
CA PRO A 127 -15.80 12.53 -23.98
C PRO A 127 -16.48 12.46 -22.60
N GLY A 128 -16.60 11.28 -22.00
CA GLY A 128 -17.06 11.12 -20.61
C GLY A 128 -15.99 11.48 -19.57
N PHE A 129 -14.72 11.65 -19.96
CA PHE A 129 -13.63 12.10 -19.11
C PHE A 129 -13.40 13.61 -19.19
N SER A 130 -12.80 14.13 -18.12
CA SER A 130 -12.34 15.52 -17.98
C SER A 130 -10.94 15.55 -17.36
N LEU A 131 -9.98 14.84 -17.96
CA LEU A 131 -8.59 14.82 -17.51
C LEU A 131 -7.89 16.16 -17.80
N ASP A 132 -6.91 16.57 -16.99
CA ASP A 132 -6.07 17.71 -17.36
C ASP A 132 -5.34 17.40 -18.66
N ALA A 133 -5.20 18.40 -19.53
CA ALA A 133 -4.69 18.21 -20.90
C ALA A 133 -3.30 17.54 -20.96
N THR A 134 -2.50 17.70 -19.90
CA THR A 134 -1.13 17.18 -19.78
C THR A 134 -1.04 15.84 -19.08
N ASN A 135 -2.15 15.25 -18.62
CA ASN A 135 -2.12 13.91 -18.02
C ASN A 135 -1.51 12.90 -18.97
N TYR A 136 -0.88 11.88 -18.39
CA TYR A 136 -0.34 10.74 -19.12
C TYR A 136 -1.30 9.56 -18.98
N ALA A 137 -1.69 8.99 -20.11
CA ALA A 137 -2.59 7.84 -20.15
C ALA A 137 -2.04 6.73 -21.05
N VAL A 138 -2.31 5.49 -20.68
CA VAL A 138 -2.02 4.28 -21.43
C VAL A 138 -3.35 3.61 -21.75
N PHE A 139 -3.61 3.39 -23.04
CA PHE A 139 -4.83 2.73 -23.50
C PHE A 139 -4.51 1.39 -24.13
N ASN A 140 -5.23 0.33 -23.73
CA ASN A 140 -5.15 -0.98 -24.37
C ASN A 140 -6.56 -1.55 -24.63
N LYS A 141 -6.69 -2.39 -25.66
CA LYS A 141 -7.99 -2.95 -26.08
C LYS A 141 -8.35 -4.28 -25.39
N LEU A 142 -7.40 -4.92 -24.69
CA LEU A 142 -7.57 -6.25 -24.10
C LEU A 142 -8.06 -6.16 -22.64
N ALA A 143 -9.05 -5.31 -22.43
CA ALA A 143 -9.64 -5.08 -21.12
C ALA A 143 -11.12 -4.69 -21.26
N GLY A 144 -11.87 -4.80 -20.17
CA GLY A 144 -13.25 -4.37 -20.11
C GLY A 144 -14.01 -4.92 -18.92
N VAL A 145 -15.27 -5.27 -19.13
CA VAL A 145 -16.20 -5.65 -18.06
C VAL A 145 -16.47 -7.14 -18.06
N LEU A 146 -16.19 -7.78 -16.92
CA LEU A 146 -16.64 -9.11 -16.56
C LEU A 146 -17.92 -9.00 -15.71
N ASN A 147 -18.96 -9.78 -16.06
CA ASN A 147 -20.13 -9.95 -15.20
C ASN A 147 -19.90 -11.15 -14.24
N PRO A 148 -19.62 -10.89 -12.95
CA PRO A 148 -19.22 -11.97 -12.03
C PRO A 148 -20.40 -12.86 -11.63
N HIS A 149 -21.63 -12.33 -11.60
CA HIS A 149 -22.83 -13.10 -11.31
C HIS A 149 -23.06 -14.16 -12.41
N ARG A 150 -23.07 -13.73 -13.67
CA ARG A 150 -23.21 -14.65 -14.82
C ARG A 150 -22.06 -15.64 -14.88
N ALA A 151 -20.84 -15.19 -14.56
CA ALA A 151 -19.67 -16.07 -14.54
C ALA A 151 -19.79 -17.17 -13.48
N MET A 152 -20.18 -16.85 -12.24
CA MET A 152 -20.43 -17.85 -11.19
C MET A 152 -21.52 -18.83 -11.60
N ALA A 153 -22.67 -18.33 -12.06
CA ALA A 153 -23.78 -19.19 -12.49
C ALA A 153 -23.38 -20.13 -13.64
N THR A 154 -22.62 -19.63 -14.62
CA THR A 154 -22.11 -20.43 -15.75
C THR A 154 -21.15 -21.50 -15.28
N LEU A 155 -20.17 -21.15 -14.44
CA LEU A 155 -19.19 -22.10 -13.91
C LEU A 155 -19.86 -23.20 -13.06
N GLN A 156 -20.83 -22.83 -12.23
CA GLN A 156 -21.60 -23.78 -11.41
C GLN A 156 -22.43 -24.73 -12.29
N ALA A 157 -23.13 -24.20 -13.30
CA ALA A 157 -23.89 -25.01 -14.24
C ALA A 157 -22.99 -25.97 -15.04
N LEU A 158 -21.81 -25.50 -15.48
CA LEU A 158 -20.82 -26.35 -16.14
C LEU A 158 -20.27 -27.42 -15.20
N ALA A 159 -19.96 -27.08 -13.95
CA ALA A 159 -19.53 -28.06 -12.95
C ALA A 159 -20.60 -29.15 -12.73
N GLN A 160 -21.87 -28.75 -12.60
CA GLN A 160 -23.00 -29.67 -12.45
C GLN A 160 -23.22 -30.55 -13.70
N LYS A 161 -23.06 -29.98 -14.90
CA LYS A 161 -23.09 -30.72 -16.16
C LYS A 161 -22.01 -31.82 -16.20
N HIS A 162 -20.86 -31.57 -15.58
CA HIS A 162 -19.78 -32.55 -15.39
C HIS A 162 -19.94 -33.42 -14.13
N GLY A 163 -21.07 -33.36 -13.43
CA GLY A 163 -21.41 -34.24 -12.31
C GLY A 163 -21.08 -33.72 -10.91
N ALA A 164 -20.67 -32.45 -10.76
CA ALA A 164 -20.48 -31.85 -9.44
C ALA A 164 -21.83 -31.66 -8.71
N VAL A 165 -21.82 -31.85 -7.39
CA VAL A 165 -22.94 -31.51 -6.51
C VAL A 165 -22.65 -30.15 -5.87
N VAL A 166 -23.64 -29.25 -5.87
CA VAL A 166 -23.55 -27.94 -5.23
C VAL A 166 -24.54 -27.90 -4.07
N ARG A 167 -24.09 -27.53 -2.87
CA ARG A 167 -24.91 -27.41 -1.67
C ARG A 167 -24.81 -26.00 -1.09
N GLU A 168 -25.95 -25.32 -1.06
CA GLU A 168 -26.14 -24.04 -0.37
C GLU A 168 -26.32 -24.23 1.15
N ASN A 169 -26.30 -23.12 1.89
CA ASN A 169 -26.59 -23.04 3.33
C ASN A 169 -25.79 -24.06 4.17
N SER A 170 -24.58 -24.36 3.72
CA SER A 170 -23.69 -25.39 4.25
C SER A 170 -22.44 -24.72 4.83
N LYS A 171 -22.60 -24.01 5.96
CA LYS A 171 -21.49 -23.31 6.63
C LYS A 171 -20.49 -24.31 7.17
N VAL A 172 -19.26 -24.24 6.68
CA VAL A 172 -18.12 -25.01 7.18
C VAL A 172 -17.51 -24.31 8.39
N THR A 173 -17.27 -25.06 9.46
CA THR A 173 -16.70 -24.56 10.73
C THR A 173 -15.25 -24.99 10.95
N GLY A 174 -14.79 -26.02 10.24
CA GLY A 174 -13.41 -26.49 10.33
C GLY A 174 -13.06 -27.53 9.27
N VAL A 175 -11.76 -27.65 9.01
CA VAL A 175 -11.16 -28.66 8.13
C VAL A 175 -10.06 -29.38 8.90
N PHE A 176 -10.10 -30.72 8.88
CA PHE A 176 -9.23 -31.58 9.67
C PHE A 176 -8.68 -32.73 8.81
N ALA A 177 -7.60 -33.35 9.26
CA ALA A 177 -7.16 -34.65 8.78
C ALA A 177 -8.00 -35.75 9.44
N ALA A 178 -8.25 -36.84 8.72
CA ALA A 178 -8.75 -38.06 9.33
C ALA A 178 -7.68 -38.71 10.22
N ASP A 179 -8.12 -39.35 11.31
CA ASP A 179 -7.23 -40.03 12.27
C ASP A 179 -6.68 -41.38 11.73
N ASP A 180 -7.24 -41.87 10.61
CA ASP A 180 -6.93 -43.16 10.00
C ASP A 180 -5.89 -43.07 8.87
N ALA A 181 -5.50 -44.24 8.33
CA ALA A 181 -4.45 -44.36 7.31
C ALA A 181 -4.86 -43.89 5.90
N ASP A 182 -6.11 -43.45 5.71
CA ASP A 182 -6.68 -43.20 4.37
C ASP A 182 -6.35 -41.78 3.83
N ASP A 183 -5.57 -40.98 4.56
CA ASP A 183 -5.18 -39.60 4.21
C ASP A 183 -6.38 -38.79 3.69
N LEU A 184 -7.48 -38.74 4.45
CA LEU A 184 -8.69 -38.01 4.06
C LEU A 184 -8.77 -36.64 4.74
N ALA A 185 -9.39 -35.69 4.04
CA ALA A 185 -9.83 -34.42 4.62
C ALA A 185 -11.24 -34.61 5.19
N LEU A 186 -11.44 -34.16 6.43
CA LEU A 186 -12.73 -34.10 7.09
C LEU A 186 -13.19 -32.64 7.17
N VAL A 187 -14.32 -32.33 6.55
CA VAL A 187 -14.92 -30.99 6.53
C VAL A 187 -16.13 -30.99 7.45
N GLU A 188 -16.07 -30.23 8.53
CA GLU A 188 -17.17 -30.10 9.50
C GLU A 188 -18.10 -28.95 9.13
N LEU A 189 -19.40 -29.23 9.16
CA LEU A 189 -20.45 -28.25 8.92
C LEU A 189 -21.08 -27.82 10.26
N ALA A 190 -21.67 -26.62 10.26
CA ALA A 190 -22.32 -26.03 11.43
C ALA A 190 -23.53 -26.84 11.94
N ASP A 191 -24.12 -27.71 11.12
CA ASP A 191 -25.21 -28.62 11.50
C ASP A 191 -24.70 -29.91 12.17
N GLY A 192 -23.40 -30.05 12.37
CA GLY A 192 -22.74 -31.22 12.95
C GLY A 192 -22.44 -32.33 11.95
N SER A 193 -22.85 -32.19 10.68
CA SER A 193 -22.49 -33.16 9.64
C SER A 193 -21.02 -33.04 9.21
N VAL A 194 -20.48 -34.14 8.70
CA VAL A 194 -19.08 -34.24 8.28
C VAL A 194 -19.01 -34.78 6.86
N VAL A 195 -18.24 -34.12 6.01
CA VAL A 195 -17.91 -34.62 4.68
C VAL A 195 -16.48 -35.15 4.68
N SER A 196 -16.30 -36.39 4.26
CA SER A 196 -14.98 -36.99 3.99
C SER A 196 -14.62 -36.82 2.50
N ALA A 197 -13.40 -36.37 2.22
CA ALA A 197 -12.91 -36.19 0.86
C ALA A 197 -11.44 -36.59 0.72
N ARG A 198 -11.03 -37.06 -0.46
CA ARG A 198 -9.59 -37.30 -0.75
C ARG A 198 -8.79 -36.00 -0.76
N GLN A 199 -9.41 -34.89 -1.17
CA GLN A 199 -8.80 -33.57 -1.08
C GLN A 199 -9.84 -32.49 -0.76
N CYS A 200 -9.39 -31.41 -0.11
CA CYS A 200 -10.18 -30.22 0.17
C CYS A 200 -9.54 -28.99 -0.49
N ILE A 201 -10.36 -28.15 -1.13
CA ILE A 201 -9.97 -26.83 -1.63
C ILE A 201 -10.73 -25.76 -0.83
N VAL A 202 -10.02 -24.88 -0.13
CA VAL A 202 -10.60 -23.78 0.64
C VAL A 202 -10.50 -22.47 -0.14
N THR A 203 -11.65 -21.92 -0.53
CA THR A 203 -11.80 -20.64 -1.23
C THR A 203 -12.84 -19.74 -0.55
N SER A 204 -12.86 -19.76 0.79
CA SER A 204 -13.89 -19.13 1.64
C SER A 204 -13.80 -17.60 1.73
N GLY A 205 -12.99 -16.94 0.89
CA GLY A 205 -12.84 -15.49 0.87
C GLY A 205 -12.48 -14.92 2.25
N ALA A 206 -13.31 -14.01 2.76
CA ALA A 206 -13.11 -13.36 4.05
C ALA A 206 -13.16 -14.33 5.25
N TRP A 207 -13.77 -15.52 5.09
CA TRP A 207 -13.86 -16.56 6.12
C TRP A 207 -12.74 -17.59 6.03
N THR A 208 -11.73 -17.43 5.16
CA THR A 208 -10.65 -18.42 5.06
C THR A 208 -9.94 -18.62 6.40
N THR A 209 -9.65 -17.54 7.13
CA THR A 209 -8.99 -17.62 8.44
C THR A 209 -9.83 -18.38 9.47
N SER A 210 -11.15 -18.16 9.51
CA SER A 210 -12.03 -18.88 10.44
C SER A 210 -12.19 -20.36 10.07
N VAL A 211 -12.29 -20.68 8.78
CA VAL A 211 -12.39 -22.07 8.30
C VAL A 211 -11.10 -22.86 8.56
N LEU A 212 -9.95 -22.20 8.47
CA LEU A 212 -8.63 -22.78 8.70
C LEU A 212 -8.03 -22.45 10.08
N GLN A 213 -8.85 -22.05 11.05
CA GLN A 213 -8.40 -21.65 12.39
C GLN A 213 -7.57 -22.73 13.13
N ASN A 214 -7.81 -24.00 12.81
CA ASN A 214 -7.09 -25.14 13.39
C ASN A 214 -5.79 -25.46 12.65
N SER A 215 -5.54 -24.86 11.48
CA SER A 215 -4.29 -25.05 10.76
C SER A 215 -3.11 -24.46 11.54
N PRO A 216 -1.97 -25.17 11.64
CA PRO A 216 -0.74 -24.57 12.15
C PRO A 216 -0.22 -23.44 11.25
N SER A 217 -0.65 -23.40 9.98
CA SER A 217 -0.31 -22.33 9.03
C SER A 217 -1.22 -21.13 9.28
N ARG A 218 -0.73 -20.13 10.02
CA ARG A 218 -1.44 -18.86 10.19
C ARG A 218 -1.37 -18.04 8.91
N LEU A 219 -2.46 -18.01 8.15
CA LEU A 219 -2.59 -17.16 6.97
C LEU A 219 -2.95 -15.74 7.40
N GLN A 220 -2.13 -14.76 7.04
CA GLN A 220 -2.40 -13.35 7.29
C GLN A 220 -3.36 -12.81 6.22
N ILE A 221 -4.65 -12.81 6.53
CA ILE A 221 -5.69 -12.30 5.64
C ILE A 221 -6.57 -11.35 6.44
N GLN A 222 -6.60 -10.08 6.02
CA GLN A 222 -7.43 -9.04 6.64
C GLN A 222 -8.60 -8.68 5.73
N PRO A 223 -9.86 -8.99 6.10
CA PRO A 223 -11.01 -8.47 5.39
C PRO A 223 -11.13 -6.95 5.56
N ILE A 224 -11.44 -6.25 4.47
CA ILE A 224 -11.75 -4.82 4.45
C ILE A 224 -13.11 -4.58 3.78
N ALA A 225 -13.78 -3.51 4.20
CA ALA A 225 -15.03 -3.03 3.64
C ALA A 225 -14.77 -2.05 2.49
N THR A 226 -15.04 -2.47 1.25
CA THR A 226 -14.87 -1.63 0.05
C THR A 226 -16.21 -1.22 -0.54
N TYR A 227 -16.22 -0.07 -1.22
CA TYR A 227 -17.45 0.57 -1.64
C TYR A 227 -17.42 0.91 -3.13
N GLY A 228 -18.44 0.43 -3.83
CA GLY A 228 -18.78 0.89 -5.17
C GLY A 228 -19.81 2.01 -5.09
N THR A 229 -19.48 3.15 -5.70
CA THR A 229 -20.42 4.26 -5.88
C THR A 229 -20.93 4.26 -7.31
N TYR A 230 -22.22 4.54 -7.44
CA TYR A 230 -22.93 4.50 -8.71
C TYR A 230 -23.53 5.88 -8.98
N TRP A 231 -23.26 6.37 -10.19
CA TRP A 231 -23.56 7.72 -10.62
C TRP A 231 -24.49 7.69 -11.82
N THR A 232 -25.61 8.40 -11.73
CA THR A 232 -26.47 8.63 -12.89
C THR A 232 -25.85 9.73 -13.76
N PRO A 233 -25.30 9.42 -14.94
CA PRO A 233 -24.69 10.44 -15.79
C PRO A 233 -25.77 11.34 -16.40
N ARG A 234 -25.44 12.64 -16.60
CA ARG A 234 -26.31 13.57 -17.33
C ARG A 234 -26.48 13.16 -18.80
N GLU A 235 -25.40 12.65 -19.40
CA GLU A 235 -25.34 12.21 -20.79
C GLU A 235 -25.01 10.71 -20.87
N ALA A 236 -26.00 9.87 -20.55
CA ALA A 236 -25.85 8.41 -20.48
C ALA A 236 -25.19 7.75 -21.71
N ALA A 237 -25.45 8.29 -22.91
CA ALA A 237 -24.89 7.79 -24.16
C ALA A 237 -23.35 7.92 -24.27
N LEU A 238 -22.70 8.70 -23.41
CA LEU A 238 -21.23 8.81 -23.36
C LEU A 238 -20.60 7.66 -22.58
N TYR A 239 -21.33 7.04 -21.65
CA TYR A 239 -20.79 6.11 -20.66
C TYR A 239 -21.16 4.65 -20.92
N VAL A 240 -21.75 4.33 -22.07
CA VAL A 240 -22.07 2.94 -22.44
C VAL A 240 -20.80 2.15 -22.78
N PRO A 241 -20.79 0.81 -22.61
CA PRO A 241 -19.60 -0.04 -22.84
C PRO A 241 -18.97 0.13 -24.23
N ALA A 242 -19.76 0.45 -25.25
CA ALA A 242 -19.27 0.68 -26.62
C ALA A 242 -18.51 2.01 -26.81
N ARG A 243 -18.57 2.95 -25.85
CA ARG A 243 -18.02 4.30 -25.97
C ARG A 243 -17.13 4.72 -24.80
N PHE A 244 -17.13 3.97 -23.71
CA PHE A 244 -16.39 4.32 -22.50
C PHE A 244 -15.63 3.11 -21.95
N PRO A 245 -14.32 3.25 -21.71
CA PRO A 245 -13.49 2.13 -21.25
C PRO A 245 -13.68 1.89 -19.75
N VAL A 246 -13.17 0.76 -19.26
CA VAL A 246 -12.81 0.67 -17.84
C VAL A 246 -11.59 1.56 -17.59
N PHE A 247 -11.39 2.01 -16.36
CA PHE A 247 -10.25 2.86 -16.07
C PHE A 247 -9.69 2.66 -14.68
N ILE A 248 -8.40 2.96 -14.54
CA ILE A 248 -7.69 2.98 -13.26
C ILE A 248 -6.90 4.28 -13.19
N ASN A 249 -7.12 5.02 -12.10
CA ASN A 249 -6.31 6.16 -11.75
C ASN A 249 -5.10 5.68 -10.94
N TYR A 250 -3.91 5.83 -11.51
CA TYR A 250 -2.63 5.53 -10.86
C TYR A 250 -2.10 6.71 -10.01
N GLU A 251 -2.98 7.67 -9.67
CA GLU A 251 -2.74 8.70 -8.66
C GLU A 251 -3.50 8.41 -7.36
N SER A 252 -3.19 9.19 -6.31
CA SER A 252 -3.74 8.98 -4.96
C SER A 252 -5.25 8.70 -4.94
N GLU A 253 -5.65 7.79 -4.05
CA GLU A 253 -6.99 7.23 -3.82
C GLU A 253 -7.35 5.92 -4.56
N TRP A 254 -6.45 5.35 -5.37
CA TRP A 254 -6.62 4.03 -6.01
C TRP A 254 -8.03 3.82 -6.56
N ILE A 255 -8.48 4.81 -7.35
CA ILE A 255 -9.83 4.82 -7.91
C ILE A 255 -9.84 4.03 -9.19
N TYR A 256 -10.86 3.19 -9.35
CA TYR A 256 -11.13 2.51 -10.60
C TYR A 256 -12.60 2.68 -10.97
N GLY A 257 -12.91 2.59 -12.25
CA GLY A 257 -14.28 2.72 -12.72
C GLY A 257 -14.59 1.89 -13.94
N LEU A 258 -15.89 1.72 -14.14
CA LEU A 258 -16.47 0.89 -15.17
C LEU A 258 -17.58 1.67 -15.88
N PRO A 259 -17.76 1.43 -17.19
CA PRO A 259 -18.86 2.02 -17.92
C PRO A 259 -20.21 1.60 -17.33
N MET A 260 -21.25 2.36 -17.68
CA MET A 260 -22.64 2.07 -17.33
C MET A 260 -23.11 0.82 -18.09
N THR A 261 -22.93 -0.35 -17.47
CA THR A 261 -23.33 -1.64 -18.03
C THR A 261 -24.83 -1.90 -17.88
N ASP A 262 -25.44 -1.29 -16.87
CA ASP A 262 -26.87 -1.29 -16.62
C ASP A 262 -27.34 0.16 -16.40
N PRO A 263 -28.25 0.70 -17.22
CA PRO A 263 -28.79 2.05 -17.04
C PRO A 263 -29.45 2.30 -15.68
N SER A 264 -29.96 1.26 -15.02
CA SER A 264 -30.55 1.35 -13.68
C SER A 264 -29.51 1.50 -12.57
N GLU A 265 -28.27 1.09 -12.82
CA GLU A 265 -27.15 1.27 -11.90
C GLU A 265 -26.39 2.58 -12.19
N GLY A 266 -26.18 2.92 -13.46
CA GLY A 266 -25.34 4.08 -13.83
C GLY A 266 -23.86 3.73 -13.93
N VAL A 267 -23.00 4.75 -13.93
CA VAL A 267 -21.54 4.60 -14.00
C VAL A 267 -21.01 4.17 -12.64
N LYS A 268 -20.19 3.12 -12.61
CA LYS A 268 -19.62 2.60 -11.38
C LYS A 268 -18.22 3.16 -11.17
N ILE A 269 -17.99 3.79 -10.02
CA ILE A 269 -16.71 4.31 -9.56
C ILE A 269 -16.45 3.78 -8.16
N CYS A 270 -15.28 3.20 -7.96
CA CYS A 270 -14.93 2.50 -6.74
C CYS A 270 -13.61 3.04 -6.19
N ARG A 271 -13.52 3.06 -4.87
CA ARG A 271 -12.22 3.09 -4.18
C ARG A 271 -11.74 1.65 -4.00
N HIS A 272 -10.44 1.43 -4.12
CA HIS A 272 -9.84 0.12 -3.88
C HIS A 272 -9.58 -0.17 -2.39
N ASP A 273 -9.60 0.87 -1.55
CA ASP A 273 -9.36 0.81 -0.11
C ASP A 273 -10.66 0.74 0.71
N GLY A 274 -10.48 0.54 2.02
CA GLY A 274 -11.58 0.37 2.96
C GLY A 274 -11.09 0.10 4.39
N PRO A 275 -11.90 0.38 5.42
CA PRO A 275 -11.57 0.01 6.79
C PRO A 275 -11.61 -1.51 6.98
N ALA A 276 -10.83 -2.00 7.94
CA ALA A 276 -10.91 -3.39 8.38
C ALA A 276 -12.34 -3.74 8.85
N VAL A 277 -12.78 -4.96 8.54
CA VAL A 277 -14.13 -5.41 8.90
C VAL A 277 -14.10 -6.88 9.34
N ASP A 278 -14.97 -7.20 10.29
CA ASP A 278 -15.31 -8.60 10.60
C ASP A 278 -16.38 -9.08 9.61
N PRO A 279 -16.13 -10.17 8.85
CA PRO A 279 -17.07 -10.65 7.84
C PRO A 279 -18.41 -11.15 8.41
N ASP A 280 -18.47 -11.48 9.70
CA ASP A 280 -19.69 -11.87 10.41
C ASP A 280 -20.39 -10.67 11.09
N ALA A 281 -19.68 -9.57 11.39
CA ALA A 281 -20.24 -8.36 12.03
C ALA A 281 -20.35 -7.18 11.06
N ARG A 282 -21.22 -7.30 10.05
CA ARG A 282 -21.32 -6.34 8.93
C ARG A 282 -22.04 -5.02 9.21
N ALA A 283 -22.65 -4.85 10.38
CA ALA A 283 -23.37 -3.61 10.69
C ALA A 283 -22.37 -2.48 11.00
N ASP A 284 -22.75 -1.24 10.64
CA ASP A 284 -22.19 -0.01 11.20
C ASP A 284 -20.81 0.48 10.74
N VAL A 285 -20.34 0.10 9.54
CA VAL A 285 -19.17 0.80 8.95
C VAL A 285 -19.63 2.11 8.31
N GLU A 286 -19.72 3.18 9.10
CA GLU A 286 -19.98 4.55 8.63
C GLU A 286 -18.86 5.04 7.69
N GLN A 287 -19.24 5.64 6.57
CA GLN A 287 -18.34 6.42 5.73
C GLN A 287 -18.67 7.90 5.89
N SER A 288 -17.64 8.76 5.99
CA SER A 288 -17.84 10.20 6.08
C SER A 288 -18.52 10.76 4.81
N ASP A 289 -19.55 11.58 5.03
CA ASP A 289 -20.49 12.10 4.03
C ASP A 289 -19.91 13.16 3.08
N ALA A 290 -19.00 12.79 2.17
CA ALA A 290 -18.42 13.75 1.24
C ALA A 290 -18.97 13.73 -0.20
N HIS A 291 -19.61 12.66 -0.70
CA HIS A 291 -19.92 12.55 -2.14
C HIS A 291 -21.38 12.18 -2.50
N VAL A 292 -21.86 12.88 -3.54
CA VAL A 292 -23.21 12.87 -4.16
C VAL A 292 -23.42 11.61 -5.04
N ALA A 293 -23.25 10.43 -4.48
CA ALA A 293 -23.61 9.18 -5.16
C ALA A 293 -25.13 8.91 -5.02
N PHE A 294 -25.78 8.40 -6.07
CA PHE A 294 -27.21 8.02 -6.00
C PHE A 294 -27.41 6.60 -5.43
N LEU A 295 -26.48 5.68 -5.71
CA LEU A 295 -26.48 4.33 -5.14
C LEU A 295 -25.08 3.97 -4.60
N ARG A 296 -25.03 3.28 -3.47
CA ARG A 296 -23.82 2.75 -2.84
C ARG A 296 -23.96 1.24 -2.67
N ALA A 297 -22.94 0.48 -3.06
CA ALA A 297 -22.89 -0.97 -2.82
C ALA A 297 -21.62 -1.33 -2.05
N TYR A 298 -21.80 -2.12 -1.01
CA TYR A 298 -20.74 -2.66 -0.15
C TYR A 298 -20.19 -3.97 -0.71
N CYS A 299 -18.88 -4.20 -0.66
CA CYS A 299 -18.20 -5.44 -1.03
C CYS A 299 -17.00 -5.68 -0.12
N MET A 300 -16.71 -6.92 0.28
CA MET A 300 -15.52 -7.23 1.08
C MET A 300 -14.34 -7.61 0.21
N TYR A 301 -13.14 -7.11 0.53
CA TYR A 301 -11.89 -7.65 -0.01
C TYR A 301 -11.11 -8.37 1.07
N SER A 302 -10.47 -9.49 0.72
CA SER A 302 -9.58 -10.24 1.62
C SER A 302 -8.14 -9.88 1.26
N MET A 303 -7.54 -9.00 2.04
CA MET A 303 -6.23 -8.42 1.77
C MET A 303 -5.10 -9.27 2.36
N THR A 304 -4.01 -9.41 1.62
CA THR A 304 -2.68 -9.74 2.17
C THR A 304 -1.86 -8.45 2.27
N ALA A 305 -0.83 -8.44 3.12
CA ALA A 305 0.02 -7.26 3.33
C ALA A 305 0.73 -6.78 2.04
N ASP A 306 1.09 -7.72 1.17
CA ASP A 306 1.77 -7.48 -0.12
C ASP A 306 0.81 -7.42 -1.32
N GLU A 307 -0.49 -7.48 -1.07
CA GLU A 307 -1.56 -7.55 -2.07
C GLU A 307 -1.49 -8.77 -3.03
N HIS A 308 -0.58 -9.71 -2.84
CA HIS A 308 -0.48 -10.93 -3.64
C HIS A 308 -1.41 -12.05 -3.15
N PHE A 309 -1.83 -12.93 -4.07
CA PHE A 309 -2.72 -14.04 -3.74
C PHE A 309 -1.99 -15.12 -2.95
N ILE A 310 -2.76 -15.95 -2.25
CA ILE A 310 -2.28 -17.18 -1.63
C ILE A 310 -2.87 -18.36 -2.41
N LEU A 311 -1.99 -19.13 -3.08
CA LEU A 311 -2.30 -20.38 -3.76
C LEU A 311 -1.32 -21.44 -3.23
N ASP A 312 -1.74 -22.28 -2.30
CA ASP A 312 -0.82 -23.20 -1.63
C ASP A 312 -1.46 -24.48 -1.08
N LEU A 313 -0.62 -25.37 -0.57
CA LEU A 313 -0.97 -26.57 0.19
C LEU A 313 -0.64 -26.34 1.68
N VAL A 314 -1.66 -26.19 2.52
CA VAL A 314 -1.54 -25.92 3.96
C VAL A 314 -1.87 -27.16 4.79
N ALA A 315 -1.14 -27.36 5.88
CA ALA A 315 -1.39 -28.51 6.75
C ALA A 315 -2.66 -28.30 7.59
N VAL A 316 -3.41 -29.35 7.85
CA VAL A 316 -4.51 -29.38 8.82
C VAL A 316 -4.31 -30.51 9.83
N PRO A 317 -4.65 -30.29 11.11
CA PRO A 317 -4.43 -31.28 12.15
C PRO A 317 -5.55 -32.33 12.16
N PRO A 318 -5.36 -33.46 12.86
CA PRO A 318 -6.43 -34.39 13.17
C PRO A 318 -7.52 -33.77 14.05
N ARG A 319 -8.74 -34.32 14.00
CA ARG A 319 -9.92 -33.76 14.69
C ARG A 319 -9.81 -33.77 16.22
N CYS A 320 -9.23 -34.82 16.80
CA CYS A 320 -9.24 -35.06 18.24
C CYS A 320 -8.04 -34.44 19.00
N ALA A 321 -7.40 -33.39 18.48
CA ALA A 321 -6.22 -32.78 19.11
C ALA A 321 -6.51 -31.97 20.40
N SER A 322 -7.63 -32.21 21.10
CA SER A 322 -7.90 -31.68 22.44
C SER A 322 -7.54 -32.70 23.51
N VAL A 323 -6.62 -32.32 24.40
CA VAL A 323 -6.30 -32.94 25.71
C VAL A 323 -5.40 -34.19 25.66
N SER A 324 -4.12 -33.99 25.36
CA SER A 324 -3.05 -34.32 26.32
C SER A 324 -1.72 -33.76 25.84
N VAL A 325 -0.97 -33.15 26.75
CA VAL A 325 0.47 -32.94 26.61
C VAL A 325 1.10 -34.33 26.60
N SER A 326 1.10 -34.99 25.45
CA SER A 326 2.00 -36.10 25.14
C SER A 326 3.08 -35.55 24.23
N THR A 327 4.33 -35.76 24.62
CA THR A 327 5.56 -35.27 23.97
C THR A 327 5.87 -35.92 22.62
N SER A 328 4.89 -36.52 21.95
CA SER A 328 4.97 -36.97 20.56
C SER A 328 4.00 -36.17 19.71
N ALA A 329 4.53 -35.32 18.81
CA ALA A 329 3.76 -34.55 17.84
C ALA A 329 2.73 -35.41 17.08
N PRO A 330 1.56 -34.86 16.68
CA PRO A 330 0.57 -35.58 15.90
C PRO A 330 1.23 -36.16 14.64
N THR A 331 1.19 -37.48 14.47
CA THR A 331 1.90 -38.19 13.39
C THR A 331 1.19 -38.09 12.04
N THR A 332 -0.07 -37.67 11.99
CA THR A 332 -0.84 -37.51 10.76
C THR A 332 -1.22 -36.04 10.54
N THR A 333 -0.73 -35.46 9.46
CA THR A 333 -1.16 -34.13 8.98
C THR A 333 -1.51 -34.25 7.52
N LYS A 334 -2.69 -33.78 7.14
CA LYS A 334 -3.09 -33.70 5.73
C LYS A 334 -2.79 -32.32 5.20
N ARG A 335 -2.37 -32.22 3.93
CA ARG A 335 -2.28 -30.94 3.22
C ARG A 335 -3.49 -30.71 2.35
N VAL A 336 -4.18 -29.58 2.57
CA VAL A 336 -5.33 -29.12 1.81
C VAL A 336 -4.96 -27.92 0.94
N VAL A 337 -5.65 -27.76 -0.18
CA VAL A 337 -5.41 -26.63 -1.09
C VAL A 337 -6.11 -25.40 -0.55
N VAL A 338 -5.43 -24.25 -0.57
CA VAL A 338 -6.02 -22.95 -0.24
C VAL A 338 -5.85 -21.98 -1.41
N GLY A 339 -6.95 -21.30 -1.74
CA GLY A 339 -6.98 -20.15 -2.63
C GLY A 339 -7.59 -18.96 -1.90
N ALA A 340 -6.78 -18.00 -1.50
CA ALA A 340 -7.23 -16.92 -0.60
C ALA A 340 -6.44 -15.62 -0.80
N GLY A 341 -6.84 -14.56 -0.08
CA GLY A 341 -6.10 -13.29 -0.11
C GLY A 341 -6.12 -12.61 -1.48
N PHE A 342 -7.26 -12.61 -2.18
CA PHE A 342 -7.33 -12.11 -3.56
C PHE A 342 -7.28 -10.57 -3.70
N SER A 343 -7.08 -9.86 -2.59
CA SER A 343 -6.70 -8.44 -2.49
C SER A 343 -7.46 -7.52 -3.45
N GLY A 344 -8.77 -7.72 -3.59
CA GLY A 344 -9.64 -6.88 -4.43
C GLY A 344 -9.45 -7.02 -5.94
N HIS A 345 -8.54 -7.85 -6.44
CA HIS A 345 -8.19 -7.89 -7.86
C HIS A 345 -8.20 -9.29 -8.52
N GLY A 346 -8.63 -10.33 -7.82
CA GLY A 346 -8.64 -11.72 -8.33
C GLY A 346 -9.65 -12.05 -9.45
N ALA A 347 -10.81 -11.38 -9.53
CA ALA A 347 -11.94 -11.82 -10.37
C ALA A 347 -11.59 -12.07 -11.87
N LYS A 348 -10.70 -11.27 -12.43
CA LYS A 348 -10.27 -11.40 -13.83
C LYS A 348 -9.45 -12.66 -14.12
N MET A 349 -8.84 -13.25 -13.09
CA MET A 349 -8.00 -14.45 -13.14
C MET A 349 -8.75 -15.71 -12.70
N THR A 350 -10.07 -15.65 -12.51
CA THR A 350 -10.85 -16.77 -11.99
C THR A 350 -10.65 -18.10 -12.73
N PRO A 351 -10.70 -18.18 -14.07
CA PRO A 351 -10.49 -19.43 -14.80
C PRO A 351 -9.10 -20.02 -14.56
N VAL A 352 -8.05 -19.21 -14.68
CA VAL A 352 -6.67 -19.70 -14.50
C VAL A 352 -6.44 -20.13 -13.04
N ILE A 353 -6.94 -19.37 -12.07
CA ILE A 353 -6.83 -19.73 -10.65
C ILE A 353 -7.61 -21.01 -10.35
N GLY A 354 -8.83 -21.15 -10.85
CA GLY A 354 -9.62 -22.37 -10.67
C GLY A 354 -8.93 -23.61 -11.24
N LYS A 355 -8.28 -23.46 -12.40
CA LYS A 355 -7.47 -24.53 -13.00
C LYS A 355 -6.26 -24.88 -12.12
N ILE A 356 -5.51 -23.88 -11.65
CA ILE A 356 -4.37 -24.08 -10.73
C ILE A 356 -4.81 -24.79 -9.44
N LEU A 357 -5.93 -24.38 -8.84
CA LEU A 357 -6.45 -24.99 -7.62
C LEU A 357 -6.86 -26.45 -7.84
N ALA A 358 -7.48 -26.76 -8.99
CA ALA A 358 -7.80 -28.13 -9.35
C ALA A 358 -6.52 -28.97 -9.58
N GLU A 359 -5.51 -28.45 -10.29
CA GLU A 359 -4.21 -29.14 -10.48
C GLU A 359 -3.53 -29.42 -9.14
N LEU A 360 -3.47 -28.44 -8.23
CA LEU A 360 -2.94 -28.63 -6.88
C LEU A 360 -3.68 -29.72 -6.12
N ALA A 361 -5.00 -29.79 -6.26
CA ALA A 361 -5.82 -30.77 -5.55
C ALA A 361 -5.65 -32.20 -6.11
N LEU A 362 -5.50 -32.32 -7.43
CA LEU A 362 -5.48 -33.61 -8.12
C LEU A 362 -4.06 -34.17 -8.30
N GLU A 363 -3.05 -33.30 -8.39
CA GLU A 363 -1.67 -33.66 -8.74
C GLU A 363 -0.65 -33.23 -7.68
N GLY A 364 -1.05 -32.41 -6.70
CA GLY A 364 -0.16 -31.85 -5.67
C GLY A 364 0.77 -30.74 -6.19
N LYS A 365 0.65 -30.35 -7.46
CA LYS A 365 1.45 -29.31 -8.11
C LYS A 365 0.64 -28.58 -9.18
N SER A 366 1.11 -27.39 -9.54
CA SER A 366 0.57 -26.59 -10.65
C SER A 366 1.47 -26.75 -11.87
N SER A 367 0.88 -26.74 -13.06
CA SER A 367 1.60 -26.66 -14.34
C SER A 367 2.29 -25.31 -14.55
N ARG A 368 1.80 -24.26 -13.87
CA ARG A 368 2.39 -22.91 -13.85
C ARG A 368 3.25 -22.70 -12.62
N ASP A 369 4.25 -21.83 -12.76
CA ASP A 369 4.98 -21.31 -11.61
C ASP A 369 4.04 -20.43 -10.76
N ILE A 370 3.91 -20.82 -9.50
CA ILE A 370 3.10 -20.14 -8.47
C ILE A 370 3.97 -19.71 -7.29
N SER A 371 5.29 -19.62 -7.47
CA SER A 371 6.24 -19.15 -6.45
C SER A 371 5.81 -17.81 -5.84
N LEU A 372 5.34 -16.88 -6.66
CA LEU A 372 4.79 -15.58 -6.25
C LEU A 372 3.57 -15.67 -5.32
N PHE A 373 2.85 -16.80 -5.31
CA PHE A 373 1.59 -16.97 -4.58
C PHE A 373 1.69 -17.94 -3.40
N ARG A 374 2.88 -18.50 -3.12
CA ARG A 374 3.06 -19.39 -1.97
C ARG A 374 2.80 -18.64 -0.68
N ALA A 375 2.24 -19.32 0.32
CA ALA A 375 2.04 -18.77 1.66
C ALA A 375 3.39 -18.51 2.36
N SER A 376 4.42 -19.26 1.98
CA SER A 376 5.79 -19.12 2.48
C SER A 376 6.66 -18.15 1.65
N ARG A 377 6.08 -17.42 0.69
CA ARG A 377 6.83 -16.43 -0.07
C ARG A 377 7.39 -15.39 0.92
N PRO A 378 8.61 -14.87 0.71
CA PRO A 378 9.07 -13.74 1.50
C PRO A 378 8.09 -12.58 1.29
N GLU A 379 7.54 -12.02 2.37
CA GLU A 379 6.76 -10.79 2.27
C GLU A 379 7.64 -9.75 1.58
N ALA A 380 7.23 -9.33 0.39
CA ALA A 380 7.80 -8.14 -0.20
C ALA A 380 7.37 -6.99 0.72
N ILE A 381 8.30 -6.46 1.51
CA ILE A 381 8.08 -5.18 2.19
C ILE A 381 7.82 -4.16 1.08
N LEU A 382 6.55 -3.88 0.83
CA LEU A 382 6.13 -2.92 -0.17
C LEU A 382 6.49 -1.53 0.39
N ILE A 383 7.66 -1.04 -0.02
CA ILE A 383 8.03 0.36 0.16
C ILE A 383 7.09 1.19 -0.72
N LEU A 384 5.92 1.53 -0.18
CA LEU A 384 4.91 2.37 -0.81
C LEU A 384 5.48 3.78 -1.02
N LEU A 385 6.06 4.01 -2.21
CA LEU A 385 6.35 5.32 -2.78
C LEU A 385 5.03 5.97 -3.23
N ILE A 386 4.18 6.41 -2.30
CA ILE A 386 2.94 7.12 -2.64
C ILE A 386 3.25 8.56 -3.07
N PRO A 387 2.82 9.01 -4.25
CA PRO A 387 2.90 10.41 -4.62
C PRO A 387 1.61 11.22 -4.24
N ILE A 388 1.67 12.15 -3.26
CA ILE A 388 0.62 13.16 -2.91
C ILE A 388 0.35 14.28 -3.97
N PRO A 389 -0.86 14.53 -4.48
CA PRO A 389 -1.19 15.50 -5.54
C PRO A 389 -0.90 16.99 -5.22
N PRO A 390 -0.77 17.87 -6.25
CA PRO A 390 -0.51 19.30 -6.06
C PRO A 390 -1.73 20.04 -5.52
N PHE A 391 -1.50 20.91 -4.53
CA PHE A 391 -2.47 21.92 -4.12
C PHE A 391 -2.65 22.96 -5.25
N HIS A 392 -3.89 23.12 -5.72
CA HIS A 392 -4.29 24.29 -6.50
C HIS A 392 -4.08 25.56 -5.66
N THR A 393 -3.12 26.39 -6.04
CA THR A 393 -3.11 27.80 -5.66
C THR A 393 -3.40 28.65 -6.88
N LYS A 394 -4.44 29.49 -6.73
CA LYS A 394 -4.89 30.46 -7.70
C LYS A 394 -3.74 31.36 -8.17
N THR A 395 -3.80 31.65 -9.46
CA THR A 395 -3.08 32.67 -10.22
C THR A 395 -2.79 33.96 -9.46
N GLN A 396 -1.54 34.43 -9.56
CA GLN A 396 -1.22 35.86 -9.54
C GLN A 396 -0.22 36.19 -10.66
N LYS A 397 -0.52 37.31 -11.33
CA LYS A 397 -0.02 37.80 -12.61
C LYS A 397 1.43 38.32 -12.58
N SER A 398 2.00 38.36 -13.80
CA SER A 398 3.01 39.32 -14.31
C SER A 398 4.45 39.05 -13.82
N ILE A 399 5.47 38.93 -14.68
CA ILE A 399 6.05 40.00 -15.53
C ILE A 399 6.70 39.41 -16.81
N THR A 400 6.63 40.24 -17.86
CA THR A 400 7.09 40.16 -19.25
C THR A 400 8.60 39.94 -19.50
N SER A 401 8.95 39.17 -20.54
CA SER A 401 9.72 39.64 -21.71
C SER A 401 9.87 38.52 -22.77
N LYS A 402 9.94 38.94 -24.05
CA LYS A 402 9.83 38.15 -25.29
C LYS A 402 11.20 38.16 -26.03
N PRO A 403 11.37 37.51 -27.20
CA PRO A 403 12.28 36.37 -27.43
C PRO A 403 13.47 36.71 -28.34
N GLN A 404 14.42 35.76 -28.50
CA GLN A 404 15.30 35.76 -29.67
C GLN A 404 15.44 34.37 -30.31
N HIS A 405 15.30 34.38 -31.62
CA HIS A 405 15.43 33.30 -32.59
C HIS A 405 16.88 32.82 -32.73
N HIS A 406 17.09 31.55 -33.09
CA HIS A 406 17.96 31.20 -34.23
C HIS A 406 17.58 29.85 -34.85
N ARG A 407 17.56 29.86 -36.19
CA ARG A 407 17.38 28.76 -37.16
C ARG A 407 18.76 28.49 -37.76
N VAL A 408 19.20 27.23 -37.95
CA VAL A 408 20.01 26.79 -39.13
C VAL A 408 19.79 25.28 -39.41
N ASP A 409 19.85 25.00 -40.71
CA ASP A 409 19.53 23.84 -41.58
C ASP A 409 20.32 22.50 -41.42
N PRO A 410 19.85 21.43 -42.10
CA PRO A 410 20.39 20.06 -42.10
C PRO A 410 21.09 19.63 -43.42
N THR A 411 22.18 18.86 -43.31
CA THR A 411 22.76 17.94 -44.34
C THR A 411 23.84 17.12 -43.60
N THR A 412 24.03 15.80 -43.66
CA THR A 412 24.06 14.88 -44.81
C THR A 412 24.06 13.44 -44.28
N THR A 413 23.40 12.53 -44.99
CA THR A 413 23.33 11.07 -44.77
C THR A 413 24.56 10.35 -45.37
N THR A 414 24.69 9.04 -45.09
CA THR A 414 25.66 8.00 -45.59
C THR A 414 26.92 7.87 -44.71
N ALA A 415 27.35 6.72 -44.18
CA ALA A 415 27.12 5.31 -44.52
C ALA A 415 27.25 4.39 -43.28
N LEU A 416 26.56 3.25 -43.36
CA LEU A 416 26.50 2.15 -42.39
C LEU A 416 27.72 1.22 -42.46
N SER A 417 27.97 0.53 -41.34
CA SER A 417 28.35 -0.90 -41.23
C SER A 417 29.80 -1.41 -41.19
N GLU A 418 30.83 -0.63 -40.85
CA GLU A 418 32.20 -1.22 -40.74
C GLU A 418 33.05 -0.85 -39.51
N VAL A 419 32.42 -0.55 -38.36
CA VAL A 419 33.15 -0.59 -37.07
C VAL A 419 32.28 -1.22 -35.98
N LEU A 420 31.88 -2.48 -36.20
CA LEU A 420 31.49 -3.37 -35.11
C LEU A 420 32.78 -3.83 -34.42
N GLY A 421 33.18 -3.12 -33.36
CA GLY A 421 34.35 -3.48 -32.58
C GLY A 421 34.72 -2.45 -31.53
N GLY A 422 33.94 -2.40 -30.43
CA GLY A 422 34.35 -1.75 -29.18
C GLY A 422 33.69 -0.40 -28.88
N LEU A 423 33.31 -0.23 -27.61
CA LEU A 423 32.82 1.00 -26.96
C LEU A 423 31.36 1.40 -27.26
N VAL A 424 30.44 0.74 -26.55
CA VAL A 424 29.21 1.38 -26.05
C VAL A 424 29.63 2.49 -25.09
N ARG A 425 29.77 3.73 -25.59
CA ARG A 425 29.79 4.94 -24.77
C ARG A 425 28.51 5.73 -25.06
N SER A 426 27.61 5.70 -24.08
CA SER A 426 26.67 6.76 -23.68
C SER A 426 26.32 7.82 -24.73
N ALA A 427 25.21 7.65 -25.43
CA ALA A 427 24.46 8.79 -25.99
C ALA A 427 23.36 9.16 -24.99
N VAL A 428 23.62 10.22 -24.23
CA VAL A 428 22.62 10.90 -23.40
C VAL A 428 21.57 11.51 -24.34
N VAL A 429 20.40 10.89 -24.43
CA VAL A 429 19.23 11.55 -25.01
C VAL A 429 18.72 12.54 -23.98
N ARG A 430 19.08 13.83 -24.14
CA ARG A 430 18.45 14.91 -23.36
C ARG A 430 17.02 15.08 -23.86
N VAL A 431 16.07 14.48 -23.15
CA VAL A 431 14.64 14.76 -23.31
C VAL A 431 14.40 16.20 -22.84
N ALA A 432 14.18 17.12 -23.78
CA ALA A 432 13.85 18.50 -23.48
C ALA A 432 12.48 18.55 -22.78
N GLY A 433 12.47 18.80 -21.47
CA GLY A 433 11.24 19.01 -20.70
C GLY A 433 11.20 18.39 -19.30
N MET A 434 12.10 17.46 -18.95
CA MET A 434 12.20 16.97 -17.57
C MET A 434 12.96 17.99 -16.72
N GLN A 435 12.31 18.54 -15.69
CA GLN A 435 13.04 19.28 -14.65
C GLN A 435 14.01 18.33 -13.96
N GLU A 436 15.30 18.67 -13.90
CA GLU A 436 16.25 17.95 -13.06
C GLU A 436 15.74 17.96 -11.61
N VAL A 437 15.52 16.77 -11.06
CA VAL A 437 15.11 16.61 -9.66
C VAL A 437 16.33 16.27 -8.82
N THR A 438 16.75 17.19 -7.96
CA THR A 438 17.80 16.93 -6.98
C THR A 438 17.28 16.03 -5.87
N VAL A 439 17.90 14.86 -5.66
CA VAL A 439 17.65 14.03 -4.48
C VAL A 439 18.60 14.44 -3.37
N VAL A 440 18.03 14.81 -2.22
CA VAL A 440 18.75 15.13 -0.98
C VAL A 440 18.57 13.96 -0.02
N ASN A 441 19.67 13.31 0.34
CA ASN A 441 19.66 12.28 1.37
C ASN A 441 19.57 12.94 2.74
N ALA A 442 18.78 12.35 3.63
CA ALA A 442 18.55 12.82 4.98
C ALA A 442 18.47 11.62 5.93
N ALA A 443 18.79 11.83 7.19
CA ALA A 443 18.70 10.80 8.22
C ALA A 443 17.85 11.32 9.39
N THR A 444 17.01 10.46 9.96
CA THR A 444 16.09 10.80 11.05
C THR A 444 16.18 9.75 12.14
N LEU A 445 15.93 10.15 13.40
CA LEU A 445 15.94 9.24 14.53
C LEU A 445 14.61 9.27 15.29
N VAL A 446 14.00 8.09 15.43
CA VAL A 446 12.77 7.84 16.17
C VAL A 446 13.13 7.25 17.52
N CYS A 447 12.87 7.99 18.58
CA CYS A 447 13.18 7.57 19.95
C CYS A 447 11.93 7.00 20.61
N LEU A 448 11.98 5.74 21.05
CA LEU A 448 10.84 4.99 21.56
C LEU A 448 11.05 4.46 22.97
N ARG A 449 9.97 4.42 23.76
CA ARG A 449 9.95 3.69 25.04
C ARG A 449 8.61 3.00 25.26
N VAL A 450 8.62 1.91 26.00
CA VAL A 450 7.39 1.17 26.33
C VAL A 450 6.84 1.67 27.67
N ARG A 451 5.56 2.04 27.69
CA ARG A 451 4.81 2.39 28.90
C ARG A 451 3.41 1.77 28.86
N PRO A 452 2.76 1.52 30.01
CA PRO A 452 1.34 1.16 30.05
C PRO A 452 0.49 2.27 29.40
N CYS A 453 -0.38 1.91 28.46
CA CYS A 453 -1.28 2.85 27.80
C CYS A 453 -2.63 2.92 28.57
N GLY A 454 -3.10 4.14 28.86
CA GLY A 454 -4.37 4.40 29.57
C GLY A 454 -4.22 4.91 31.01
N ALA A 455 -5.21 5.66 31.49
CA ALA A 455 -5.18 6.35 32.80
C ALA A 455 -5.25 5.43 34.04
N ALA A 456 -5.24 4.10 33.86
CA ALA A 456 -5.31 3.11 34.93
C ALA A 456 -4.03 2.26 34.98
N ALA A 457 -3.50 2.05 36.18
CA ALA A 457 -2.38 1.16 36.44
C ALA A 457 -2.78 -0.30 36.09
N GLY A 458 -2.47 -0.74 34.87
CA GLY A 458 -2.81 -2.08 34.36
C GLY A 458 -3.15 -2.18 32.85
N GLY A 459 -3.04 -1.09 32.08
CA GLY A 459 -3.34 -1.09 30.63
C GLY A 459 -2.32 -1.82 29.74
N GLU A 460 -2.70 -2.09 28.50
CA GLU A 460 -1.84 -2.69 27.46
C GLU A 460 -0.57 -1.87 27.25
N LEU A 461 0.56 -2.55 27.04
CA LEU A 461 1.84 -1.87 26.78
C LEU A 461 1.79 -1.19 25.41
N GLY A 462 2.01 0.13 25.40
CA GLY A 462 2.06 0.95 24.19
C GLY A 462 3.39 1.66 24.03
N TRP A 463 3.63 2.17 22.84
CA TRP A 463 4.78 3.02 22.55
C TRP A 463 4.53 4.46 23.00
N GLU A 464 5.51 5.05 23.68
CA GLU A 464 5.71 6.49 23.68
C GLU A 464 6.86 6.85 22.74
N VAL A 465 6.75 8.03 22.12
CA VAL A 465 7.71 8.58 21.18
C VAL A 465 8.20 9.95 21.65
N LEU A 466 9.52 10.16 21.57
CA LEU A 466 10.14 11.43 21.95
C LEU A 466 10.16 12.36 20.73
N LEU A 467 9.59 13.55 20.88
CA LEU A 467 9.51 14.57 19.84
C LEU A 467 10.13 15.88 20.32
N GLY A 468 10.70 16.65 19.39
CA GLY A 468 11.17 18.01 19.61
C GLY A 468 10.24 19.00 18.94
N GLN A 469 9.81 20.02 19.68
CA GLN A 469 9.02 21.11 19.13
C GLN A 469 9.95 22.16 18.55
N GLY A 470 9.87 22.41 17.24
CA GLY A 470 10.68 23.45 16.59
C GLY A 470 10.26 24.86 16.99
N GLU A 471 11.16 25.82 16.89
CA GLU A 471 10.83 27.24 17.00
C GLU A 471 9.90 27.69 15.85
N VAL A 472 9.14 28.78 16.04
CA VAL A 472 8.32 29.36 14.96
C VAL A 472 9.17 30.23 14.03
N LYS A 473 10.12 30.98 14.60
CA LYS A 473 10.99 31.91 13.88
C LYS A 473 12.32 31.26 13.52
N ASN A 474 12.74 31.41 12.26
CA ASN A 474 14.07 31.05 11.80
C ASN A 474 15.01 32.25 12.01
N TRP A 475 15.82 32.22 13.07
CA TRP A 475 16.72 33.33 13.42
C TRP A 475 17.85 33.54 12.42
N LEU A 476 18.42 32.46 11.89
CA LEU A 476 19.52 32.49 10.91
C LEU A 476 19.13 33.21 9.61
N ARG A 477 17.89 33.00 9.16
CA ARG A 477 17.35 33.62 7.94
C ARG A 477 16.62 34.93 8.19
N SER A 478 16.40 35.29 9.45
CA SER A 478 15.76 36.56 9.82
C SER A 478 16.77 37.71 9.80
N SER A 479 16.25 38.94 9.86
CA SER A 479 17.02 40.16 10.10
C SER A 479 16.19 41.10 10.98
N PRO A 480 16.75 42.20 11.50
CA PRO A 480 15.98 43.19 12.25
C PRO A 480 14.78 43.78 11.46
N LYS A 481 14.84 43.75 10.13
CA LYS A 481 13.81 44.32 9.24
C LYS A 481 12.87 43.27 8.64
N LEU A 482 13.19 41.98 8.77
CA LEU A 482 12.45 40.91 8.11
C LEU A 482 12.48 39.63 8.94
N THR A 483 11.32 39.21 9.43
CA THR A 483 11.14 37.92 10.08
C THR A 483 10.97 36.83 9.03
N ARG A 484 11.76 35.77 9.15
CA ARG A 484 11.57 34.52 8.41
C ARG A 484 11.12 33.44 9.38
N LEU A 485 10.11 32.68 8.98
CA LEU A 485 9.59 31.55 9.75
C LEU A 485 10.36 30.28 9.42
N MET A 486 10.33 29.32 10.34
CA MET A 486 10.77 27.95 10.08
C MET A 486 9.93 27.32 8.96
N ARG A 487 10.46 26.25 8.34
CA ARG A 487 9.73 25.51 7.30
C ARG A 487 8.46 24.85 7.85
N TYR A 488 8.51 24.40 9.11
CA TYR A 488 7.41 23.79 9.85
C TYR A 488 7.30 24.54 11.19
N PRO A 489 6.68 25.73 11.21
CA PRO A 489 6.76 26.64 12.36
C PRO A 489 6.10 26.04 13.60
N GLY A 490 6.84 25.86 14.70
CA GLY A 490 6.27 25.40 15.97
C GLY A 490 5.89 23.91 16.02
N GLU A 491 6.24 23.14 14.99
CA GLU A 491 5.83 21.73 14.85
C GLU A 491 6.63 20.78 15.72
N TRP A 492 5.98 19.70 16.16
CA TRP A 492 6.67 18.54 16.73
C TRP A 492 7.26 17.67 15.63
N LYS A 493 8.54 17.32 15.77
CA LYS A 493 9.29 16.53 14.79
C LYS A 493 10.27 15.57 15.45
N PHE A 494 10.69 14.59 14.67
CA PHE A 494 11.91 13.84 14.97
C PHE A 494 13.13 14.71 14.73
N PRO A 495 14.24 14.49 15.46
CA PRO A 495 15.53 15.00 15.05
C PRO A 495 15.91 14.38 13.70
N GLY A 496 16.38 15.21 12.79
CA GLY A 496 16.84 14.74 11.49
C GLY A 496 16.99 15.84 10.45
N GLY A 497 17.96 15.62 9.56
CA GLY A 497 18.38 16.60 8.56
C GLY A 497 19.16 15.95 7.43
N ALA A 498 19.78 16.77 6.60
CA ALA A 498 20.48 16.29 5.41
C ALA A 498 21.73 15.50 5.80
N VAL A 499 22.12 14.53 4.96
CA VAL A 499 23.41 13.86 5.10
C VAL A 499 24.49 14.79 4.56
N ASP A 500 25.44 15.15 5.42
CA ASP A 500 26.51 16.09 5.11
C ASP A 500 27.72 15.37 4.52
N ALA A 501 28.57 16.12 3.81
CA ALA A 501 29.78 15.56 3.19
C ALA A 501 30.78 14.98 4.21
N GLY A 502 30.73 15.44 5.46
CA GLY A 502 31.56 14.97 6.57
C GLY A 502 31.02 13.74 7.30
N ASP A 503 29.80 13.29 7.00
CA ASP A 503 29.20 12.13 7.66
C ASP A 503 29.85 10.83 7.18
N ALA A 504 30.26 9.98 8.13
CA ALA A 504 30.88 8.69 7.85
C ALA A 504 29.85 7.61 7.47
N SER A 505 28.62 7.72 7.98
CA SER A 505 27.51 6.82 7.66
C SER A 505 26.15 7.53 7.80
N LEU A 506 25.07 6.83 7.45
CA LEU A 506 23.71 7.35 7.67
C LEU A 506 23.38 7.44 9.18
N GLU A 507 23.90 6.52 9.97
CA GLU A 507 23.82 6.55 11.44
C GLU A 507 24.55 7.76 12.01
N SER A 508 25.75 8.09 11.51
CA SER A 508 26.47 9.26 12.00
C SER A 508 25.74 10.57 11.68
N ALA A 509 25.07 10.63 10.52
CA ALA A 509 24.22 11.76 10.15
C ALA A 509 23.01 11.88 11.10
N ALA A 510 22.30 10.78 11.37
CA ALA A 510 21.18 10.78 12.32
C ALA A 510 21.62 11.20 13.74
N LEU A 511 22.80 10.75 14.15
CA LEU A 511 23.38 11.08 15.45
C LEU A 511 23.79 12.55 15.54
N ARG A 512 24.41 13.10 14.49
CA ARG A 512 24.77 14.53 14.41
C ARG A 512 23.52 15.39 14.56
N GLU A 513 22.48 15.09 13.79
CA GLU A 513 21.21 15.84 13.82
C GLU A 513 20.53 15.77 15.20
N LEU A 514 20.57 14.60 15.86
CA LEU A 514 20.13 14.48 17.24
C LEU A 514 20.93 15.40 18.19
N GLN A 515 22.26 15.43 18.06
CA GLN A 515 23.13 16.25 18.92
C GLN A 515 22.94 17.75 18.69
N GLU A 516 22.76 18.15 17.43
CA GLU A 516 22.59 19.54 17.01
C GLU A 516 21.21 20.07 17.39
N GLU A 517 20.14 19.34 17.07
CA GLU A 517 18.77 19.80 17.32
C GLU A 517 18.39 19.69 18.80
N PHE A 518 18.73 18.57 19.47
CA PHE A 518 18.35 18.36 20.87
C PHE A 518 19.43 18.84 21.86
N LEU A 519 20.31 19.74 21.39
CA LEU A 519 21.34 20.48 22.13
C LEU A 519 22.17 19.64 23.10
N GLY A 520 23.01 18.77 22.56
CA GLY A 520 24.12 18.21 23.31
C GLY A 520 23.69 17.30 24.44
N LEU A 521 22.90 16.26 24.11
CA LEU A 521 22.90 15.02 24.89
C LEU A 521 24.37 14.70 25.22
N PRO A 522 24.69 14.37 26.48
CA PRO A 522 26.08 14.21 26.91
C PRO A 522 26.82 13.23 26.00
N ALA A 523 28.16 13.27 26.01
CA ALA A 523 29.08 12.45 25.20
C ALA A 523 28.72 10.95 25.04
N ALA A 524 27.80 10.42 25.86
CA ALA A 524 27.09 9.15 25.73
C ALA A 524 26.34 8.90 24.40
N ALA A 525 25.98 9.93 23.62
CA ALA A 525 25.31 9.72 22.33
C ALA A 525 26.26 9.09 21.27
N SER A 526 27.59 9.21 21.44
CA SER A 526 28.57 8.50 20.61
C SER A 526 28.47 6.97 20.69
N SER A 527 27.77 6.44 21.70
CA SER A 527 27.46 5.03 21.88
C SER A 527 25.97 4.71 21.71
N ALA A 528 25.18 5.62 21.12
CA ALA A 528 23.75 5.42 20.94
C ALA A 528 23.48 4.16 20.11
N ARG A 529 22.66 3.26 20.65
CA ARG A 529 22.23 2.06 19.94
C ARG A 529 21.01 2.43 19.09
N MET A 530 21.22 2.41 17.79
CA MET A 530 20.22 2.75 16.78
C MET A 530 20.07 1.58 15.82
N HIS A 531 18.84 1.32 15.41
CA HIS A 531 18.51 0.26 14.47
C HIS A 531 17.86 0.86 13.23
N PHE A 532 18.14 0.31 12.06
CA PHE A 532 17.58 0.83 10.83
C PHE A 532 16.09 0.44 10.72
N LEU A 533 15.21 1.44 10.69
CA LEU A 533 13.77 1.23 10.55
C LEU A 533 13.37 1.10 9.08
N GLY A 534 13.91 1.98 8.22
CA GLY A 534 13.63 1.93 6.80
C GLY A 534 13.81 3.26 6.09
N GLU A 535 13.64 3.23 4.77
CA GLU A 535 13.78 4.39 3.88
C GLU A 535 12.40 4.93 3.47
N LYS A 536 12.25 6.27 3.45
CA LYS A 536 11.07 6.97 2.91
C LYS A 536 11.52 8.06 1.96
N ILE A 537 10.84 8.23 0.83
CA ILE A 537 11.17 9.28 -0.16
C ILE A 537 10.00 10.25 -0.28
N THR A 538 10.28 11.55 -0.21
CA THR A 538 9.29 12.59 -0.45
C THR A 538 9.02 12.78 -1.94
N LYS A 539 7.86 13.33 -2.25
CA LYS A 539 7.61 13.97 -3.54
C LYS A 539 8.66 15.02 -3.90
N ALA A 540 8.81 15.26 -5.20
CA ALA A 540 9.54 16.42 -5.69
C ALA A 540 8.74 17.68 -5.39
N ILE A 541 9.32 18.57 -4.58
CA ILE A 541 8.79 19.91 -4.35
C ILE A 541 9.85 20.88 -4.86
N ARG A 542 9.49 21.67 -5.89
CA ARG A 542 10.39 22.64 -6.54
C ARG A 542 11.71 22.01 -7.03
N GLY A 543 11.61 20.86 -7.73
CA GLY A 543 12.78 20.16 -8.26
C GLY A 543 13.65 19.48 -7.21
N ARG A 544 13.19 19.32 -5.97
CA ARG A 544 13.94 18.63 -4.91
C ARG A 544 13.11 17.54 -4.24
N ARG A 545 13.68 16.34 -4.10
CA ARG A 545 13.14 15.21 -3.34
C ARG A 545 14.04 14.94 -2.15
N HIS A 546 13.47 14.54 -1.02
CA HIS A 546 14.23 14.10 0.14
C HIS A 546 14.10 12.58 0.28
N ARG A 547 15.23 11.90 0.37
CA ARG A 547 15.31 10.47 0.71
C ARG A 547 15.73 10.39 2.17
N MET A 548 14.83 9.96 3.04
CA MET A 548 15.04 9.92 4.49
C MET A 548 15.25 8.48 4.94
N PHE A 549 16.38 8.27 5.59
CA PHE A 549 16.76 7.03 6.24
C PHE A 549 16.41 7.13 7.71
N ASN A 550 15.42 6.34 8.13
CA ASN A 550 14.86 6.42 9.47
C ASN A 550 15.52 5.36 10.35
N PHE A 551 16.00 5.79 11.51
CA PHE A 551 16.55 4.94 12.54
C PHE A 551 15.63 4.95 13.76
N VAL A 552 15.68 3.90 14.56
CA VAL A 552 14.97 3.80 15.83
C VAL A 552 15.96 3.59 16.98
N ALA A 553 15.78 4.32 18.07
CA ALA A 553 16.50 4.12 19.33
C ALA A 553 15.49 3.76 20.42
N PHE A 554 15.76 2.67 21.14
CA PHE A 554 14.93 2.24 22.27
C PHE A 554 15.50 2.78 23.58
N GLU A 555 14.63 3.32 24.45
CA GLU A 555 15.02 3.89 25.76
C GLU A 555 15.80 2.88 26.61
N ASP A 556 15.39 1.61 26.63
CA ASP A 556 16.03 0.56 27.43
C ASP A 556 17.48 0.26 27.02
N GLU A 557 17.85 0.58 25.77
CA GLU A 557 19.22 0.48 25.25
C GLU A 557 20.02 1.79 25.39
N ASN A 558 19.35 2.89 25.74
CA ASN A 558 19.85 4.26 25.64
C ASN A 558 19.50 5.11 26.88
N LEU A 559 19.28 4.48 28.04
CA LEU A 559 18.81 5.11 29.28
C LEU A 559 19.66 6.32 29.72
N SER A 560 20.96 6.31 29.42
CA SER A 560 21.90 7.37 29.79
C SER A 560 21.55 8.75 29.22
N TRP A 561 20.78 8.80 28.14
CA TRP A 561 20.42 10.05 27.48
C TRP A 561 18.93 10.17 27.12
N MET A 562 18.17 9.06 27.13
CA MET A 562 16.71 9.05 26.88
C MET A 562 15.85 9.09 28.15
N GLY A 563 16.45 8.90 29.33
CA GLY A 563 15.72 8.90 30.60
C GLY A 563 15.15 10.28 30.99
N ASP A 564 14.12 10.29 31.85
CA ASP A 564 13.39 11.51 32.22
C ASP A 564 14.29 12.59 32.84
N ASP A 565 15.30 12.23 33.64
CA ASP A 565 16.28 13.17 34.21
C ASP A 565 17.14 13.83 33.13
N ALA A 566 17.58 13.06 32.14
CA ALA A 566 18.38 13.56 31.03
C ALA A 566 17.56 14.56 30.20
N LEU A 567 16.30 14.23 29.91
CA LEU A 567 15.41 15.12 29.15
C LEU A 567 15.01 16.38 29.92
N ARG A 568 14.88 16.29 31.26
CA ARG A 568 14.73 17.49 32.11
C ARG A 568 15.94 18.41 31.99
N ALA A 569 17.15 17.85 32.02
CA ALA A 569 18.38 18.63 31.84
C ALA A 569 18.45 19.28 30.44
N VAL A 570 18.10 18.53 29.38
CA VAL A 570 18.03 19.05 28.00
C VAL A 570 17.06 20.22 27.88
N ASN A 571 15.84 20.09 28.42
CA ASN A 571 14.87 21.18 28.41
C ASN A 571 15.32 22.41 29.22
N ALA A 572 16.03 22.22 30.34
CA ALA A 572 16.62 23.31 31.09
C ALA A 572 17.71 24.05 30.28
N THR A 573 18.55 23.31 29.56
CA THR A 573 19.56 23.88 28.65
C THR A 573 18.93 24.64 27.48
N LEU A 574 17.89 24.08 26.84
CA LEU A 574 17.11 24.74 25.79
C LEU A 574 16.52 26.07 26.30
N ALA A 575 15.95 26.07 27.51
CA ALA A 575 15.40 27.26 28.13
C ALA A 575 16.49 28.31 28.42
N ALA A 576 17.60 27.91 29.03
CA ALA A 576 18.73 28.81 29.31
C ALA A 576 19.33 29.39 28.03
N LYS A 577 19.42 28.60 26.94
CA LYS A 577 19.89 29.08 25.63
C LYS A 577 18.96 30.15 25.08
N ARG A 578 17.64 29.98 25.15
CA ARG A 578 16.67 31.00 24.73
C ARG A 578 16.78 32.28 25.54
N GLU A 579 16.84 32.18 26.87
CA GLU A 579 16.97 33.33 27.75
C GLU A 579 18.26 34.11 27.44
N ALA A 580 19.40 33.41 27.36
CA ALA A 580 20.68 34.02 26.98
C ALA A 580 20.63 34.66 25.59
N PHE A 581 19.98 34.00 24.62
CA PHE A 581 19.82 34.53 23.27
C PHE A 581 19.02 35.84 23.25
N GLU A 582 17.89 35.90 23.94
CA GLU A 582 17.05 37.09 24.01
C GLU A 582 17.74 38.25 24.74
N HIS A 583 18.26 37.99 25.93
CA HIS A 583 18.80 39.03 26.81
C HIS A 583 20.23 39.48 26.45
N THR A 584 21.05 38.59 25.91
CA THR A 584 22.47 38.89 25.64
C THR A 584 22.72 39.17 24.17
N HIS A 585 22.18 38.36 23.27
CA HIS A 585 22.54 38.41 21.86
C HIS A 585 21.59 39.27 21.02
N LEU A 586 20.28 39.18 21.24
CA LEU A 586 19.30 39.98 20.52
C LEU A 586 19.21 41.41 21.06
N ALA A 587 19.09 41.59 22.39
CA ALA A 587 18.94 42.92 22.99
C ALA A 587 20.15 43.85 22.70
N SER A 588 21.37 43.32 22.69
CA SER A 588 22.59 44.07 22.34
C SER A 588 22.81 44.24 20.84
N GLY A 589 21.98 43.59 20.02
CA GLY A 589 22.15 43.45 18.57
C GLY A 589 23.41 42.67 18.15
N ALA A 590 24.13 42.03 19.08
CA ALA A 590 25.37 41.31 18.80
C ALA A 590 25.16 40.14 17.83
N PHE A 591 24.01 39.46 17.91
CA PHE A 591 23.66 38.36 17.01
C PHE A 591 23.75 38.76 15.53
N TRP A 592 23.23 39.95 15.20
CA TRP A 592 23.17 40.45 13.83
C TRP A 592 24.54 40.88 13.29
N ARG A 593 25.55 41.02 14.17
CA ARG A 593 26.92 41.41 13.83
C ARG A 593 27.90 40.23 13.74
N MET A 594 27.45 39.01 14.05
CA MET A 594 28.28 37.79 13.97
C MET A 594 28.71 37.53 12.52
N ALA A 595 29.97 37.12 12.35
CA ALA A 595 30.64 37.07 11.05
C ALA A 595 30.31 35.82 10.24
N SER A 596 29.92 34.72 10.92
CA SER A 596 29.59 33.45 10.27
C SER A 596 28.25 32.86 10.73
N ASP A 597 27.64 32.03 9.88
CA ASP A 597 26.41 31.31 10.22
C ASP A 597 26.65 30.27 11.32
N ALA A 598 27.84 29.65 11.35
CA ALA A 598 28.23 28.73 12.42
C ALA A 598 28.29 29.39 13.81
N GLU A 599 28.69 30.66 13.91
CA GLU A 599 28.63 31.41 15.18
C GLU A 599 27.19 31.71 15.60
N LYS A 600 26.32 31.99 14.62
CA LYS A 600 24.90 32.26 14.86
C LYS A 600 24.17 31.00 15.31
N GLU A 601 24.38 29.87 14.65
CA GLU A 601 23.79 28.56 14.98
C GLU A 601 24.07 28.16 16.43
N ARG A 602 25.30 28.39 16.91
CA ARG A 602 25.68 28.08 18.30
C ARG A 602 24.84 28.83 19.32
N VAL A 603 24.40 30.04 19.03
CA VAL A 603 23.66 30.88 19.99
C VAL A 603 22.16 30.93 19.73
N SER A 604 21.69 30.73 18.49
CA SER A 604 20.27 30.81 18.16
C SER A 604 19.50 29.57 18.62
N PRO A 605 18.29 29.73 19.17
CA PRO A 605 17.40 28.62 19.46
C PRO A 605 16.74 28.10 18.17
N GLU A 606 16.65 26.77 18.03
CA GLU A 606 15.95 26.09 16.93
C GLU A 606 14.89 25.11 17.41
N ILE A 607 15.08 24.52 18.60
CA ILE A 607 14.11 23.68 19.30
C ILE A 607 13.61 24.42 20.55
N HIS A 608 12.29 24.45 20.71
CA HIS A 608 11.60 24.99 21.87
C HIS A 608 11.68 24.02 23.07
N ARG A 609 11.34 22.74 22.87
CA ARG A 609 11.40 21.73 23.93
C ARG A 609 11.35 20.32 23.37
N VAL A 610 11.69 19.34 24.17
CA VAL A 610 11.54 17.92 23.87
C VAL A 610 10.59 17.25 24.86
N GLN A 611 9.76 16.32 24.39
CA GLN A 611 8.75 15.67 25.22
C GLN A 611 8.36 14.28 24.69
N TRP A 612 8.08 13.35 25.61
CA TRP A 612 7.46 12.06 25.33
C TRP A 612 5.96 12.19 25.11
N PHE A 613 5.45 11.51 24.08
CA PHE A 613 4.03 11.41 23.78
C PHE A 613 3.63 9.95 23.59
N PRO A 614 2.46 9.51 24.09
CA PRO A 614 1.84 8.28 23.59
C PRO A 614 1.75 8.33 22.06
N ILE A 615 2.09 7.22 21.39
CA ILE A 615 2.20 7.20 19.94
C ILE A 615 0.89 7.62 19.25
N ASP A 616 -0.25 7.23 19.81
CA ASP A 616 -1.58 7.62 19.32
C ASP A 616 -1.80 9.14 19.43
N ALA A 617 -1.37 9.75 20.52
CA ALA A 617 -1.47 11.20 20.72
C ALA A 617 -0.56 11.95 19.72
N ALA A 618 0.66 11.46 19.50
CA ALA A 618 1.57 12.01 18.49
C ALA A 618 0.99 11.89 17.07
N MET A 619 0.39 10.74 16.75
CA MET A 619 -0.27 10.49 15.47
C MET A 619 -1.47 11.43 15.28
N GLU A 620 -2.33 11.57 16.28
CA GLU A 620 -3.47 12.48 16.24
C GLU A 620 -3.05 13.94 16.06
N MET A 621 -2.02 14.37 16.79
CA MET A 621 -1.42 15.69 16.61
C MET A 621 -0.95 15.91 15.18
N MET A 622 -0.28 14.95 14.54
CA MET A 622 0.20 15.11 13.17
C MET A 622 -0.90 14.94 12.12
N ARG A 623 -1.90 14.09 12.38
CA ARG A 623 -3.10 13.95 11.57
C ARG A 623 -3.87 15.27 11.51
N GLY A 624 -3.94 16.00 12.61
CA GLY A 624 -4.49 17.37 12.64
C GLY A 624 -3.78 18.37 11.73
N ALA A 625 -2.49 18.16 11.40
CA ALA A 625 -1.78 18.99 10.41
C ALA A 625 -2.26 18.75 8.97
N LEU A 626 -2.80 17.55 8.72
CA LEU A 626 -3.28 17.09 7.42
C LEU A 626 -4.75 17.48 7.18
N LEU A 627 -5.54 17.63 8.24
CA LEU A 627 -6.98 17.90 8.18
C LEU A 627 -7.31 19.39 8.39
N ALA A 628 -8.48 19.82 7.89
CA ALA A 628 -9.03 21.14 8.20
C ALA A 628 -10.10 21.01 9.30
N PRO A 629 -10.13 21.91 10.31
CA PRO A 629 -9.26 23.07 10.52
C PRO A 629 -7.90 22.72 11.14
N ARG A 630 -6.84 23.39 10.69
CA ARG A 630 -5.46 23.17 11.16
C ARG A 630 -5.22 23.95 12.45
N THR A 631 -5.56 23.35 13.59
CA THR A 631 -5.36 23.95 14.91
C THR A 631 -3.89 23.89 15.35
N PRO A 632 -3.41 24.86 16.14
CA PRO A 632 -2.12 24.76 16.80
C PRO A 632 -2.01 23.51 17.68
N VAL A 633 -0.81 22.96 17.82
CA VAL A 633 -0.52 21.75 18.60
C VAL A 633 -0.58 21.99 20.11
N ASP A 634 -0.36 23.22 20.54
CA ASP A 634 -0.47 23.67 21.92
C ASP A 634 -0.66 25.20 21.99
N ASP A 635 -0.79 25.71 23.21
CA ASP A 635 -1.04 27.14 23.45
C ASP A 635 0.17 28.02 23.15
N TRP A 636 1.39 27.48 23.27
CA TRP A 636 2.59 28.21 22.90
C TRP A 636 2.62 28.48 21.39
N GLN A 637 2.42 27.44 20.56
CA GLN A 637 2.38 27.59 19.10
C GLN A 637 1.26 28.53 18.68
N ARG A 638 0.09 28.48 19.34
CA ARG A 638 -1.02 29.42 19.14
C ARG A 638 -0.57 30.86 19.36
N SER A 639 0.07 31.14 20.50
CA SER A 639 0.54 32.50 20.83
C SER A 639 1.57 33.03 19.83
N GLU A 640 2.48 32.18 19.36
CA GLU A 640 3.51 32.56 18.39
C GLU A 640 2.93 32.70 16.97
N PHE A 641 1.90 31.92 16.63
CA PHE A 641 1.17 32.09 15.38
C PHE A 641 0.43 33.43 15.35
N GLU A 642 -0.19 33.83 16.46
CA GLU A 642 -0.78 35.17 16.61
C GLU A 642 0.31 36.26 16.51
N ARG A 643 1.43 36.09 17.22
CA ARG A 643 2.55 37.03 17.25
C ARG A 643 3.17 37.27 15.86
N TYR A 644 3.29 36.23 15.05
CA TYR A 644 3.94 36.29 13.74
C TYR A 644 2.99 36.22 12.55
N GLY A 645 1.68 36.27 12.78
CA GLY A 645 0.67 36.26 11.73
C GLY A 645 0.65 34.95 10.92
N VAL A 646 0.94 33.81 11.56
CA VAL A 646 0.91 32.50 10.93
C VAL A 646 -0.53 32.01 10.86
N ALA A 647 -1.08 31.99 9.66
CA ALA A 647 -2.49 31.65 9.46
C ALA A 647 -2.76 30.13 9.38
N LYS A 648 -1.72 29.32 9.12
CA LYS A 648 -1.87 27.88 8.83
C LYS A 648 -0.67 27.09 9.30
N ARG A 649 -0.96 25.88 9.76
CA ARG A 649 0.01 24.83 10.04
C ARG A 649 0.48 24.13 8.75
N ASP A 650 1.73 23.72 8.72
CA ASP A 650 2.30 22.93 7.63
C ASP A 650 2.21 21.42 7.93
N PRO A 651 1.95 20.59 6.90
CA PRO A 651 1.75 19.15 7.10
C PRO A 651 3.07 18.42 7.42
N MET A 652 3.09 17.64 8.50
CA MET A 652 4.20 16.76 8.90
C MET A 652 4.01 15.32 8.40
N TYR A 653 3.74 15.17 7.10
CA TYR A 653 3.30 13.91 6.49
C TYR A 653 4.27 12.74 6.71
N ILE A 654 5.57 12.98 6.54
CA ILE A 654 6.57 11.92 6.68
C ILE A 654 6.67 11.45 8.12
N THR A 655 6.71 12.39 9.06
CA THR A 655 6.78 12.09 10.48
C THR A 655 5.55 11.28 10.90
N TYR A 656 4.36 11.66 10.42
CA TYR A 656 3.14 10.87 10.60
C TYR A 656 3.25 9.45 10.00
N ARG A 657 3.81 9.32 8.80
CA ARG A 657 3.98 8.00 8.16
C ARG A 657 4.92 7.09 8.93
N VAL A 658 6.01 7.62 9.46
CA VAL A 658 6.96 6.86 10.28
C VAL A 658 6.32 6.44 11.62
N LEU A 659 5.48 7.28 12.22
CA LEU A 659 4.70 6.89 13.40
C LEU A 659 3.73 5.75 13.10
N LEU A 660 3.07 5.75 11.94
CA LEU A 660 2.22 4.63 11.50
C LEU A 660 3.00 3.32 11.39
N ASP A 661 4.17 3.34 10.76
CA ASP A 661 4.99 2.14 10.62
C ASP A 661 5.39 1.55 12.00
N VAL A 662 5.60 2.40 13.00
CA VAL A 662 5.91 1.97 14.38
C VAL A 662 4.66 1.46 15.10
N ALA A 663 3.52 2.12 14.92
CA ALA A 663 2.26 1.78 15.59
C ALA A 663 1.63 0.48 15.06
N GLU A 664 1.84 0.15 13.77
CA GLU A 664 1.34 -1.07 13.13
C GLU A 664 2.01 -2.35 13.68
N VAL A 665 3.16 -2.24 14.36
CA VAL A 665 3.90 -3.38 14.90
C VAL A 665 3.51 -3.65 16.36
N THR A 666 2.60 -4.60 16.55
CA THR A 666 2.13 -5.07 17.86
C THR A 666 2.43 -6.55 18.08
N PRO A 667 2.86 -6.96 19.29
CA PRO A 667 3.15 -6.12 20.46
C PRO A 667 4.46 -5.32 20.30
N PRO A 668 4.72 -4.27 21.11
CA PRO A 668 5.93 -3.46 21.04
C PRO A 668 7.26 -4.27 20.96
N SER A 669 7.33 -5.42 21.62
CA SER A 669 8.52 -6.29 21.55
C SER A 669 8.86 -6.76 20.13
N ALA A 670 7.87 -6.92 19.25
CA ALA A 670 8.07 -7.39 17.88
C ALA A 670 8.85 -6.39 17.01
N LEU A 671 8.71 -5.08 17.27
CA LEU A 671 9.46 -4.07 16.52
C LEU A 671 10.96 -4.18 16.77
N LYS A 672 11.35 -4.47 18.02
CA LYS A 672 12.76 -4.63 18.39
C LYS A 672 13.40 -5.83 17.69
N GLU A 673 12.68 -6.94 17.57
CA GLU A 673 13.12 -8.13 16.81
C GLU A 673 13.20 -7.85 15.30
N LEU A 674 12.22 -7.09 14.76
CA LEU A 674 12.17 -6.72 13.35
C LEU A 674 13.40 -5.91 12.94
N VAL A 675 13.73 -4.85 13.70
CA VAL A 675 14.81 -3.93 13.34
C VAL A 675 16.21 -4.47 13.61
N GLN A 676 16.35 -5.48 14.49
CA GLN A 676 17.63 -6.15 14.76
C GLN A 676 18.25 -6.80 13.52
N HIS A 677 17.41 -7.20 12.55
CA HIS A 677 17.84 -7.85 11.32
C HIS A 677 17.98 -6.86 10.15
N ASN A 678 17.59 -5.60 10.34
CA ASN A 678 17.65 -4.58 9.32
C ASN A 678 19.06 -4.01 9.20
N ARG A 679 19.57 -3.94 7.96
CA ARG A 679 20.84 -3.31 7.64
C ARG A 679 20.59 -1.99 6.88
N ALA A 680 21.11 -0.89 7.41
CA ALA A 680 21.14 0.37 6.65
C ALA A 680 22.09 0.26 5.44
N PRO A 681 21.74 0.85 4.30
CA PRO A 681 22.64 0.88 3.15
C PRO A 681 23.87 1.74 3.45
N SER A 682 25.03 1.38 2.90
CA SER A 682 26.24 2.21 3.01
C SER A 682 26.08 3.50 2.19
N LEU A 683 26.82 4.55 2.54
CA LEU A 683 26.84 5.79 1.73
C LEU A 683 27.29 5.54 0.29
N GLU A 684 28.14 4.54 0.07
CA GLU A 684 28.55 4.11 -1.28
C GLU A 684 27.38 3.47 -2.04
N GLU A 685 26.63 2.56 -1.40
CA GLU A 685 25.42 1.96 -1.98
C GLU A 685 24.36 3.03 -2.29
N VAL A 686 24.21 4.03 -1.42
CA VAL A 686 23.30 5.17 -1.65
C VAL A 686 23.75 6.00 -2.86
N ARG A 687 25.04 6.34 -2.95
CA ARG A 687 25.62 7.10 -4.09
C ARG A 687 25.51 6.32 -5.40
N ALA A 688 25.75 5.01 -5.39
CA ALA A 688 25.60 4.14 -6.56
C ALA A 688 24.15 4.12 -7.05
N ARG A 689 23.19 3.93 -6.13
CA ARG A 689 21.74 4.01 -6.45
C ARG A 689 21.35 5.37 -6.99
N GLN A 690 21.90 6.45 -6.43
CA GLN A 690 21.61 7.82 -6.87
C GLN A 690 22.24 8.17 -8.22
N SER A 691 23.34 7.52 -8.61
CA SER A 691 23.97 7.69 -9.93
C SER A 691 23.29 6.86 -11.03
N ALA A 692 22.60 5.78 -10.65
CA ALA A 692 21.81 4.96 -11.56
C ALA A 692 20.42 5.56 -11.87
N LEU A 693 19.91 6.42 -10.97
CA LEU A 693 18.74 7.28 -11.13
C LEU A 693 19.07 8.54 -11.93
#